data_AF-A0A2W2AME1-F1
#
_entry.id   AF-A0A2W2AME1-F1
#
_cell.length_a   1.000
_cell.length_b   1.000
_cell.length_c   1.000
_cell.angle_alpha   90.00
_cell.angle_beta   90.00
_cell.angle_gamma   90.00
#
_symmetry.space_group_name_H-M   'P 1'
#
loop_
_entity.id
_entity.type
_entity.pdbx_description
1 polymer ?
#
loop_
_entity_poly.entity_id
_entity_poly.type
_entity_poly.pdbx_seq_one_letter_code
_entity_poly.pdbx_strand_id
1 'polypeptide(L)'
;MISCWSHTANGWVPEHITCAPRGSAASMTWPMIPESSRVAPPTLRCTPVTTSTVFVRSSSVTRSGSSRRSRTAASTAGARGVRSPVARSTRGNSHSTPIVDGADSENRMSMGPSCPSVPRERRRARRVRSAGERARSPSVRCVTTVVPPVADVPAELRTVASAWTLGPLHLSNRVVMGSMHTGLEVLDDDGVAMAEFYRERAAGGAACIITGGIAVSDEARGGPDFAVFGVGGADERFRRAVAAVHDEGGAVLAQLFHAGRYALVGGLTDRSGRPQRAVAPSALPWAAARGVVPEELTADEVRRTIEDFATAARTAAAIGFDGVEIMASEGYLVNQFQSPLTNLRDDEWGGTPERRRRFAVEVVRAVRAAVPDLAVTIRLSGADLMPGSSTDADVDALVRELLPLGLDAISVGIGWHESRTPTIQASVPHGAWIEQAARIADVVRASDHPDVRVIASNRMTDLRDGEAVLADGRIDAVALARPFLADAGLVERSLAGRFDLVNTCIGCNQACLDRSVVGAPVSCLVNPRAAREVQFPLRPTTVPKRVDVVGGGPAGLAAAVDAARRGHDVRLWEASDVLGGQFGLAAEIPGKEDYAGPVQAARAELVERGATIHLGRVATVTDLGDSDAVVLASGVTPRVVDLPGVDLPHVMTYEQALRDGVPDGTVAVIGGGGIGVDTAAFLTESPDEAVRATEFGARWQVPVSGELVGDLPQRQPTAHRTVRPGSQVTVLRRTGKFGQGIGLTSRWVALGRLRDAGVRMVGGVQEYLRIEPGRLWIRDECGNDVAVPADVVVVCAGQEARDELTSGLATADVPYAVVGGARDARSVDAVRATSEALEAVRRLAP
;
A
#
# COMPACT_ATOMS: atom_id res chain seq x y z
N MET A 1 -5.87 -12.32 -26.70
CA MET A 1 -6.62 -13.43 -27.34
C MET A 1 -8.10 -13.15 -27.13
N ILE A 2 -8.83 -12.90 -28.22
CA ILE A 2 -10.29 -12.80 -28.24
C ILE A 2 -10.77 -14.16 -28.70
N SER A 3 -11.46 -14.91 -27.84
CA SER A 3 -12.16 -16.13 -28.21
C SER A 3 -13.66 -15.84 -28.24
N CYS A 4 -14.22 -15.81 -29.46
CA CYS A 4 -15.66 -15.84 -29.67
C CYS A 4 -16.21 -17.21 -29.26
N TRP A 5 -17.31 -17.22 -28.50
CA TRP A 5 -18.11 -18.41 -28.23
C TRP A 5 -19.50 -18.20 -28.84
N SER A 6 -19.99 -19.17 -29.61
CA SER A 6 -21.36 -19.19 -30.11
C SER A 6 -22.20 -20.20 -29.31
N HIS A 7 -23.45 -19.82 -29.07
CA HIS A 7 -24.40 -20.49 -28.20
C HIS A 7 -25.14 -21.62 -28.95
N THR A 8 -25.14 -22.85 -28.43
CA THR A 8 -26.20 -23.82 -28.74
C THR A 8 -26.67 -24.53 -27.47
N ALA A 9 -27.96 -24.86 -27.46
CA ALA A 9 -28.67 -25.45 -26.33
C ALA A 9 -28.23 -26.90 -26.11
N ASN A 10 -27.23 -27.11 -25.25
CA ASN A 10 -27.02 -28.26 -24.35
C ASN A 10 -25.54 -28.38 -23.94
N GLY A 11 -25.08 -27.54 -23.00
CA GLY A 11 -23.88 -27.78 -22.19
C GLY A 11 -22.51 -27.59 -22.89
N TRP A 12 -21.50 -27.23 -22.08
CA TRP A 12 -20.13 -26.95 -22.52
C TRP A 12 -19.26 -28.21 -22.42
N VAL A 13 -18.63 -28.65 -23.52
CA VAL A 13 -17.60 -29.71 -23.50
C VAL A 13 -16.34 -29.20 -24.22
N PRO A 14 -15.13 -29.33 -23.64
CA PRO A 14 -13.89 -28.97 -24.33
C PRO A 14 -13.49 -30.04 -25.34
N GLU A 15 -13.27 -29.66 -26.61
CA GLU A 15 -12.65 -30.56 -27.61
C GLU A 15 -11.13 -30.61 -27.41
N HIS A 16 -10.60 -31.83 -27.25
CA HIS A 16 -9.17 -32.14 -27.30
C HIS A 16 -8.69 -32.14 -28.74
N ILE A 17 -7.65 -31.36 -29.07
CA ILE A 17 -6.98 -31.40 -30.38
C ILE A 17 -5.63 -32.12 -30.24
N THR A 18 -5.51 -33.25 -30.93
CA THR A 18 -4.29 -34.03 -31.17
C THR A 18 -3.51 -33.49 -32.39
N CYS A 19 -2.19 -33.55 -32.33
CA CYS A 19 -1.28 -33.18 -33.42
C CYS A 19 -1.19 -34.24 -34.54
N ALA A 20 -1.19 -33.81 -35.81
CA ALA A 20 -0.21 -34.12 -36.89
C ALA A 20 -0.76 -33.66 -38.29
N PRO A 21 0.01 -33.72 -39.40
CA PRO A 21 1.10 -32.84 -39.80
C PRO A 21 0.84 -32.08 -41.13
N ARG A 22 1.78 -31.19 -41.49
CA ARG A 22 1.78 -30.24 -42.63
C ARG A 22 1.52 -30.87 -44.01
N GLY A 23 0.80 -30.13 -44.86
CA GLY A 23 0.73 -30.37 -46.31
C GLY A 23 0.14 -29.20 -47.12
N SER A 24 0.94 -28.72 -48.07
CA SER A 24 0.64 -27.98 -49.32
C SER A 24 -0.09 -26.63 -49.33
N ALA A 25 0.52 -25.71 -50.10
CA ALA A 25 0.07 -24.38 -50.44
C ALA A 25 -1.14 -24.35 -51.39
N ALA A 26 -1.98 -23.33 -51.25
CA ALA A 26 -2.76 -22.75 -52.33
C ALA A 26 -3.04 -21.26 -52.06
N SER A 27 -2.78 -20.45 -53.07
CA SER A 27 -2.95 -19.01 -53.16
C SER A 27 -4.42 -18.57 -53.05
N MET A 28 -4.69 -17.45 -52.37
CA MET A 28 -5.77 -16.54 -52.75
C MET A 28 -5.47 -15.10 -52.33
N THR A 29 -5.55 -14.24 -53.34
CA THR A 29 -5.29 -12.80 -53.40
C THR A 29 -6.29 -11.96 -52.60
N TRP A 30 -5.81 -10.92 -51.92
CA TRP A 30 -6.64 -9.84 -51.35
C TRP A 30 -6.44 -8.54 -52.16
N PRO A 31 -7.49 -7.72 -52.39
CA PRO A 31 -7.40 -6.53 -53.22
C PRO A 31 -6.80 -5.34 -52.46
N MET A 32 -5.94 -4.59 -53.16
CA MET A 32 -5.42 -3.27 -52.79
C MET A 32 -6.47 -2.17 -52.93
N ILE A 33 -6.47 -1.19 -52.03
CA ILE A 33 -7.01 0.18 -52.21
C ILE A 33 -6.04 1.17 -51.49
N PRO A 34 -5.81 2.39 -52.03
CA PRO A 34 -4.45 2.94 -52.19
C PRO A 34 -4.01 4.04 -51.22
N GLU A 35 -2.68 4.21 -51.16
CA GLU A 35 -1.96 5.35 -50.57
C GLU A 35 -2.24 6.67 -51.31
N SER A 36 -2.44 7.77 -50.55
CA SER A 36 -1.93 9.08 -50.96
C SER A 36 -1.72 10.02 -49.77
N SER A 37 -0.75 10.93 -49.96
CA SER A 37 -0.29 12.04 -49.13
C SER A 37 0.75 11.73 -48.03
N ARG A 38 2.02 11.79 -48.46
CA ARG A 38 3.21 12.00 -47.62
C ARG A 38 3.34 13.48 -47.28
N VAL A 39 3.55 13.82 -46.00
CA VAL A 39 4.11 15.11 -45.55
C VAL A 39 5.39 14.80 -44.79
N ALA A 40 6.47 15.49 -45.15
CA ALA A 40 7.82 15.29 -44.62
C ALA A 40 7.97 15.83 -43.18
N PRO A 41 8.82 15.23 -42.31
CA PRO A 41 9.11 15.79 -41.00
C PRO A 41 10.20 16.89 -41.07
N PRO A 42 10.19 17.88 -40.16
CA PRO A 42 11.20 18.92 -40.12
C PRO A 42 12.50 18.43 -39.47
N THR A 43 13.61 18.98 -39.96
CA THR A 43 14.97 18.78 -39.46
C THR A 43 15.23 19.68 -38.24
N LEU A 44 15.54 19.07 -37.09
CA LEU A 44 16.02 19.78 -35.90
C LEU A 44 17.54 19.93 -35.96
N ARG A 45 18.01 21.18 -36.01
CA ARG A 45 19.42 21.55 -35.87
C ARG A 45 19.80 21.50 -34.39
N CYS A 46 20.76 20.63 -34.05
CA CYS A 46 21.44 20.65 -32.75
C CYS A 46 22.38 21.86 -32.67
N THR A 47 22.27 22.64 -31.59
CA THR A 47 23.30 23.57 -31.11
C THR A 47 23.87 23.01 -29.80
N PRO A 48 25.20 23.01 -29.58
CA PRO A 48 25.77 22.49 -28.35
C PRO A 48 25.71 23.55 -27.23
N VAL A 49 25.14 23.16 -26.09
CA VAL A 49 25.23 23.92 -24.84
C VAL A 49 26.50 23.51 -24.11
N THR A 50 27.35 24.49 -23.84
CA THR A 50 28.58 24.39 -23.05
C THR A 50 28.27 24.12 -21.58
N THR A 51 28.78 23.01 -21.04
CA THR A 51 28.81 22.68 -19.61
C THR A 51 29.87 23.52 -18.89
N SER A 52 29.45 24.28 -17.88
CA SER A 52 30.35 24.95 -16.93
C SER A 52 30.57 24.04 -15.72
N THR A 53 31.80 23.60 -15.54
CA THR A 53 32.26 22.78 -14.42
C THR A 53 32.45 23.64 -13.17
N VAL A 54 31.70 23.39 -12.10
CA VAL A 54 31.99 23.94 -10.77
C VAL A 54 32.66 22.86 -9.93
N PHE A 55 33.95 23.03 -9.66
CA PHE A 55 34.73 22.23 -8.74
C PHE A 55 34.27 22.48 -7.29
N VAL A 56 33.77 21.45 -6.62
CA VAL A 56 33.64 21.45 -5.15
C VAL A 56 34.89 20.83 -4.56
N ARG A 57 35.68 21.65 -3.85
CA ARG A 57 36.85 21.25 -3.08
C ARG A 57 36.44 20.42 -1.87
N SER A 58 37.08 19.27 -1.70
CA SER A 58 37.15 18.54 -0.45
C SER A 58 38.05 19.28 0.55
N SER A 59 37.58 19.45 1.78
CA SER A 59 38.40 19.85 2.92
C SER A 59 38.34 18.76 3.97
N SER A 60 39.42 17.99 4.02
CA SER A 60 39.82 17.12 5.12
C SER A 60 40.18 17.99 6.34
N VAL A 61 39.65 17.65 7.51
CA VAL A 61 40.18 18.12 8.79
C VAL A 61 40.55 16.93 9.65
N THR A 62 41.79 16.98 10.08
CA THR A 62 42.54 16.01 10.84
C THR A 62 42.23 16.03 12.33
N ARG A 63 42.43 14.85 12.93
CA ARG A 63 42.62 14.53 14.36
C ARG A 63 43.15 15.67 15.25
N SER A 64 42.57 15.76 16.45
CA SER A 64 43.33 15.98 17.68
C SER A 64 42.73 15.13 18.81
N GLY A 65 43.59 14.53 19.63
CA GLY A 65 43.20 13.68 20.75
C GLY A 65 43.36 14.36 22.10
N SER A 66 42.87 13.73 23.17
CA SER A 66 43.66 13.37 24.35
C SER A 66 42.79 12.85 25.51
N SER A 67 43.27 11.74 26.09
CA SER A 67 43.27 11.34 27.51
C SER A 67 42.03 11.53 28.41
N ARG A 68 41.60 10.44 29.05
CA ARG A 68 41.99 10.11 30.45
C ARG A 68 41.56 8.70 30.87
N ARG A 69 42.46 8.06 31.64
CA ARG A 69 42.35 6.73 32.27
C ARG A 69 41.93 6.87 33.74
N SER A 70 41.37 5.76 34.25
CA SER A 70 41.42 5.23 35.65
C SER A 70 40.47 5.90 36.67
N ARG A 71 39.84 5.24 37.66
CA ARG A 71 40.16 4.10 38.57
C ARG A 71 38.84 3.55 39.19
N THR A 72 38.57 2.24 39.20
CA THR A 72 38.65 1.25 40.33
C THR A 72 37.92 1.51 41.66
N ALA A 73 37.20 0.46 42.10
CA ALA A 73 36.98 -0.09 43.46
C ALA A 73 35.53 0.02 44.01
N ALA A 74 34.81 -1.11 44.14
CA ALA A 74 34.62 -1.94 45.37
C ALA A 74 33.39 -1.45 46.19
N SER A 75 32.51 -2.24 46.84
CA SER A 75 32.57 -3.61 47.37
C SER A 75 31.15 -4.11 47.79
N THR A 76 31.07 -5.43 48.05
CA THR A 76 30.31 -6.13 49.11
C THR A 76 28.79 -6.34 49.06
N ALA A 77 28.46 -7.62 48.81
CA ALA A 77 27.80 -8.56 49.73
C ALA A 77 26.31 -8.40 50.10
N GLY A 78 25.55 -9.46 49.83
CA GLY A 78 24.21 -9.69 50.36
C GLY A 78 23.66 -11.06 49.97
N ALA A 79 24.23 -12.13 50.53
CA ALA A 79 23.68 -13.47 50.44
C ALA A 79 22.46 -13.62 51.36
N ARG A 80 21.39 -14.27 50.87
CA ARG A 80 20.49 -15.14 51.66
C ARG A 80 19.64 -15.98 50.71
N GLY A 81 19.86 -17.29 50.73
CA GLY A 81 19.06 -18.26 50.01
C GLY A 81 17.86 -18.74 50.82
N VAL A 82 16.91 -19.37 50.12
CA VAL A 82 16.10 -20.48 50.64
C VAL A 82 15.82 -21.45 49.48
N ARG A 83 16.01 -22.74 49.79
CA ARG A 83 15.80 -23.96 48.99
C ARG A 83 14.30 -24.26 48.80
N SER A 84 13.84 -24.50 47.57
CA SER A 84 13.46 -25.81 46.99
C SER A 84 11.95 -26.17 47.16
N PRO A 85 11.44 -27.29 46.59
CA PRO A 85 10.86 -27.32 45.23
C PRO A 85 9.51 -28.11 45.16
N VAL A 86 8.60 -27.85 44.21
CA VAL A 86 7.60 -28.89 43.84
C VAL A 86 7.25 -28.88 42.34
N ALA A 87 7.34 -30.10 41.83
CA ALA A 87 6.99 -30.75 40.56
C ALA A 87 5.85 -30.25 39.65
N ARG A 88 6.15 -30.33 38.35
CA ARG A 88 5.46 -31.04 37.23
C ARG A 88 3.97 -31.41 37.38
N SER A 89 3.19 -31.07 36.35
CA SER A 89 2.29 -31.98 35.56
C SER A 89 1.45 -31.12 34.59
N THR A 90 1.74 -31.09 33.29
CA THR A 90 1.18 -31.89 32.17
C THR A 90 -0.32 -31.75 31.84
N ARG A 91 -0.54 -31.32 30.58
CA ARG A 91 -1.58 -31.70 29.59
C ARG A 91 -3.03 -31.21 29.76
N GLY A 92 -3.49 -30.48 28.75
CA GLY A 92 -4.26 -31.10 27.65
C GLY A 92 -5.77 -30.85 27.60
N ASN A 93 -6.15 -30.07 26.58
CA ASN A 93 -7.27 -30.25 25.64
C ASN A 93 -8.75 -30.33 26.13
N SER A 94 -9.51 -29.36 25.58
CA SER A 94 -10.65 -29.54 24.65
C SER A 94 -12.09 -29.79 25.13
N HIS A 95 -12.99 -29.09 24.44
CA HIS A 95 -14.37 -29.44 24.03
C HIS A 95 -15.59 -29.09 24.91
N SER A 96 -16.25 -27.99 24.51
CA SER A 96 -17.65 -27.85 24.04
C SER A 96 -18.87 -28.42 24.81
N THR A 97 -19.76 -27.48 25.21
CA THR A 97 -21.26 -27.47 25.22
C THR A 97 -22.02 -28.44 26.15
N PRO A 98 -23.32 -28.24 26.53
CA PRO A 98 -24.37 -27.41 25.89
C PRO A 98 -25.35 -26.62 26.81
N ILE A 99 -26.30 -25.99 26.11
CA ILE A 99 -27.50 -25.19 26.42
C ILE A 99 -28.55 -25.92 27.30
N VAL A 100 -29.32 -25.15 28.08
CA VAL A 100 -30.71 -25.48 28.50
C VAL A 100 -31.60 -24.22 28.47
N ASP A 101 -32.80 -24.41 27.94
CA ASP A 101 -33.94 -23.49 27.72
C ASP A 101 -34.62 -22.91 28.99
N GLY A 102 -35.46 -21.89 28.80
CA GLY A 102 -36.61 -21.60 29.68
C GLY A 102 -37.21 -20.20 29.53
N ALA A 103 -38.46 -20.14 29.06
CA ALA A 103 -39.16 -18.95 28.56
C ALA A 103 -40.10 -18.24 29.56
N ASP A 104 -40.55 -17.05 29.11
CA ASP A 104 -41.84 -16.35 29.31
C ASP A 104 -42.32 -15.82 30.68
N SER A 105 -42.56 -14.50 30.77
CA SER A 105 -43.90 -13.86 30.67
C SER A 105 -44.04 -12.52 31.42
N GLU A 106 -44.90 -11.67 30.86
CA GLU A 106 -45.24 -10.27 31.18
C GLU A 106 -45.93 -10.06 32.56
N ASN A 107 -45.78 -8.87 33.19
CA ASN A 107 -46.92 -7.97 33.49
C ASN A 107 -46.53 -6.59 34.07
N ARG A 108 -47.50 -5.68 33.93
CA ARG A 108 -47.59 -4.21 34.13
C ARG A 108 -47.57 -3.64 35.57
N MET A 109 -47.31 -2.32 35.57
CA MET A 109 -47.94 -1.20 36.33
C MET A 109 -47.34 -0.65 37.65
N SER A 110 -46.77 0.56 37.52
CA SER A 110 -46.96 1.82 38.28
C SER A 110 -47.13 1.85 39.81
N MET A 111 -46.35 2.72 40.48
CA MET A 111 -46.83 3.68 41.52
C MET A 111 -45.81 4.81 41.73
N GLY A 112 -46.28 6.06 41.82
CA GLY A 112 -45.51 7.22 42.29
C GLY A 112 -45.36 7.25 43.82
N PRO A 113 -44.70 8.28 44.40
CA PRO A 113 -45.48 9.16 45.27
C PRO A 113 -45.02 10.63 45.34
N SER A 114 -45.95 11.42 45.88
CA SER A 114 -45.91 12.83 46.27
C SER A 114 -45.19 13.08 47.60
N CYS A 115 -44.73 14.33 47.80
CA CYS A 115 -44.22 14.90 49.05
C CYS A 115 -45.32 15.75 49.73
N PRO A 116 -45.32 15.98 51.07
CA PRO A 116 -44.79 17.28 51.56
C PRO A 116 -44.21 17.36 53.02
N SER A 117 -43.28 18.32 53.18
CA SER A 117 -43.05 19.32 54.28
C SER A 117 -42.73 18.96 55.77
N VAL A 118 -41.43 19.02 56.16
CA VAL A 118 -40.65 20.09 56.91
C VAL A 118 -41.28 20.77 58.17
N PRO A 119 -40.58 20.93 59.34
CA PRO A 119 -39.68 22.12 59.62
C PRO A 119 -38.41 21.89 60.50
N ARG A 120 -37.25 22.42 60.04
CA ARG A 120 -36.40 23.56 60.57
C ARG A 120 -35.46 23.20 61.74
N GLU A 121 -34.14 23.47 61.72
CA GLU A 121 -33.39 24.76 61.72
C GLU A 121 -31.99 24.63 61.04
N ARG A 122 -31.58 25.43 60.02
CA ARG A 122 -30.83 26.74 60.02
C ARG A 122 -29.57 26.75 60.90
N ARG A 123 -28.30 26.96 60.45
CA ARG A 123 -27.62 27.92 59.53
C ARG A 123 -26.17 27.39 59.27
N ARG A 124 -25.51 27.52 58.10
CA ARG A 124 -24.80 28.68 57.48
C ARG A 124 -24.26 28.17 56.11
N ALA A 125 -24.56 28.73 54.95
CA ALA A 125 -24.08 29.98 54.31
C ALA A 125 -23.10 29.73 53.12
N ARG A 126 -23.58 29.82 51.87
CA ARG A 126 -22.96 30.64 50.80
C ARG A 126 -23.89 30.79 49.59
N ARG A 127 -23.93 32.01 49.05
CA ARG A 127 -24.91 32.52 48.06
C ARG A 127 -24.65 32.00 46.64
N VAL A 128 -25.73 31.58 45.99
CA VAL A 128 -25.88 31.45 44.53
C VAL A 128 -26.52 32.75 44.00
N ARG A 129 -26.03 33.26 42.87
CA ARG A 129 -26.76 34.22 42.02
C ARG A 129 -26.91 33.61 40.63
N SER A 130 -28.14 33.72 40.12
CA SER A 130 -28.67 33.26 38.85
C SER A 130 -28.19 34.07 37.64
N ALA A 131 -27.93 33.39 36.53
CA ALA A 131 -27.98 33.89 35.15
C ALA A 131 -28.33 32.65 34.30
N GLY A 132 -29.45 32.61 33.56
CA GLY A 132 -29.70 33.42 32.38
C GLY A 132 -29.15 32.67 31.16
N GLU A 133 -29.87 31.63 30.71
CA GLU A 133 -29.52 30.87 29.50
C GLU A 133 -29.64 31.80 28.27
N ARG A 134 -28.48 32.19 27.74
CA ARG A 134 -28.33 32.60 26.35
C ARG A 134 -27.57 31.50 25.63
N ALA A 135 -28.16 31.02 24.55
CA ALA A 135 -27.50 30.14 23.58
C ALA A 135 -26.13 30.73 23.21
N ARG A 136 -25.06 29.98 23.48
CA ARG A 136 -23.73 30.29 22.97
C ARG A 136 -23.61 29.71 21.57
N SER A 137 -23.22 30.55 20.62
CA SER A 137 -22.71 30.19 19.30
C SER A 137 -21.58 29.15 19.41
N PRO A 138 -21.35 28.30 18.39
CA PRO A 138 -20.30 27.30 18.45
C PRO A 138 -18.95 28.03 18.52
N SER A 139 -18.22 27.82 19.61
CA SER A 139 -16.83 28.26 19.71
C SER A 139 -15.98 27.38 18.81
N VAL A 140 -15.35 27.97 17.80
CA VAL A 140 -14.26 27.38 17.01
C VAL A 140 -13.29 26.70 17.98
N ARG A 141 -13.16 25.37 17.91
CA ARG A 141 -12.16 24.63 18.70
C ARG A 141 -10.79 25.00 18.12
N CYS A 142 -10.05 25.82 18.85
CA CYS A 142 -8.66 26.11 18.54
C CYS A 142 -7.82 24.89 18.98
N VAL A 143 -7.24 24.21 18.00
CA VAL A 143 -6.46 22.97 18.15
C VAL A 143 -5.09 23.32 18.74
N THR A 144 -4.69 22.68 19.84
CA THR A 144 -3.28 22.59 20.24
C THR A 144 -2.61 21.52 19.41
N THR A 145 -1.97 21.90 18.31
CA THR A 145 -1.28 20.96 17.41
C THR A 145 0.11 20.56 17.92
N VAL A 146 0.46 19.29 17.69
CA VAL A 146 1.82 18.71 17.75
C VAL A 146 2.70 19.17 16.55
N VAL A 147 2.18 20.06 15.71
CA VAL A 147 2.88 20.59 14.54
C VAL A 147 3.78 21.75 14.99
N PRO A 148 5.11 21.70 14.71
CA PRO A 148 5.99 22.81 15.00
C PRO A 148 5.51 24.09 14.30
N PRO A 149 5.80 25.28 14.84
CA PRO A 149 5.51 26.54 14.14
C PRO A 149 6.05 26.46 12.70
N VAL A 150 5.31 26.96 11.70
CA VAL A 150 5.73 26.94 10.28
C VAL A 150 7.12 27.58 10.05
N ALA A 151 7.57 28.43 10.97
CA ALA A 151 8.91 29.00 10.96
C ALA A 151 10.04 27.97 11.19
N ASP A 152 9.75 26.89 11.91
CA ASP A 152 10.70 25.82 12.29
C ASP A 152 10.63 24.62 11.33
N VAL A 153 9.71 24.64 10.38
CA VAL A 153 9.57 23.62 9.33
C VAL A 153 10.65 23.82 8.26
N PRO A 154 11.25 22.75 7.70
CA PRO A 154 12.15 22.84 6.55
C PRO A 154 11.59 23.71 5.43
N ALA A 155 12.44 24.54 4.82
CA ALA A 155 12.02 25.43 3.74
C ALA A 155 11.38 24.67 2.56
N GLU A 156 11.81 23.42 2.36
CA GLU A 156 11.32 22.47 1.36
C GLU A 156 9.97 21.80 1.69
N LEU A 157 9.27 22.22 2.75
CA LEU A 157 7.91 21.72 3.11
C LEU A 157 6.95 22.85 3.53
N ARG A 158 7.26 24.12 3.21
CA ARG A 158 6.47 25.27 3.70
C ARG A 158 5.03 25.21 3.24
N THR A 159 4.78 24.79 2.01
CA THR A 159 3.42 24.74 1.44
C THR A 159 2.65 23.59 2.06
N VAL A 160 3.21 22.38 2.10
CA VAL A 160 2.59 21.21 2.74
C VAL A 160 2.25 21.48 4.20
N ALA A 161 3.14 22.14 4.94
CA ALA A 161 2.96 22.45 6.35
C ALA A 161 1.99 23.62 6.62
N SER A 162 1.56 24.34 5.59
CA SER A 162 0.67 25.48 5.77
C SER A 162 -0.74 25.03 6.11
N ALA A 163 -1.38 25.75 7.03
CA ALA A 163 -2.79 25.56 7.33
C ALA A 163 -3.67 25.89 6.11
N TRP A 164 -4.79 25.21 6.00
CA TRP A 164 -5.76 25.41 4.93
C TRP A 164 -7.19 25.10 5.40
N THR A 165 -8.16 25.39 4.54
CA THR A 165 -9.58 25.18 4.83
C THR A 165 -10.18 24.16 3.87
N LEU A 166 -10.88 23.18 4.43
CA LEU A 166 -11.71 22.23 3.71
C LEU A 166 -13.16 22.44 4.15
N GLY A 167 -13.90 23.28 3.42
CA GLY A 167 -15.24 23.71 3.83
C GLY A 167 -15.22 24.34 5.23
N PRO A 168 -15.99 23.79 6.20
CA PRO A 168 -16.01 24.29 7.58
C PRO A 168 -14.77 23.91 8.40
N LEU A 169 -13.87 23.07 7.88
CA LEU A 169 -12.73 22.54 8.62
C LEU A 169 -11.50 23.42 8.47
N HIS A 170 -10.85 23.75 9.59
CA HIS A 170 -9.54 24.39 9.63
C HIS A 170 -8.47 23.33 9.90
N LEU A 171 -7.70 23.00 8.87
CA LEU A 171 -6.72 21.91 8.90
C LEU A 171 -5.30 22.48 9.07
N SER A 172 -4.50 21.83 9.91
CA SER A 172 -3.18 22.31 10.30
C SER A 172 -2.11 22.18 9.22
N ASN A 173 -2.31 21.28 8.25
CA ASN A 173 -1.44 21.03 7.12
C ASN A 173 -2.25 20.50 5.93
N ARG A 174 -1.65 20.51 4.73
CA ARG A 174 -2.27 20.11 3.45
C ARG A 174 -2.17 18.61 3.16
N VAL A 175 -2.09 17.79 4.20
CA VAL A 175 -1.98 16.33 4.08
C VAL A 175 -3.28 15.66 4.52
N VAL A 176 -3.84 14.86 3.61
CA VAL A 176 -5.01 14.01 3.87
C VAL A 176 -4.58 12.55 3.89
N MET A 177 -4.98 11.81 4.92
CA MET A 177 -4.94 10.35 4.87
C MET A 177 -6.08 9.86 4.00
N GLY A 178 -5.76 9.41 2.79
CA GLY A 178 -6.74 8.92 1.83
C GLY A 178 -7.39 7.61 2.29
N SER A 179 -8.63 7.39 1.86
CA SER A 179 -9.41 6.19 2.18
C SER A 179 -8.65 4.89 1.92
N MET A 180 -8.74 3.98 2.89
CA MET A 180 -8.22 2.62 2.83
C MET A 180 -9.19 1.68 3.52
N HIS A 181 -9.68 0.69 2.78
CA HIS A 181 -10.45 -0.41 3.35
C HIS A 181 -9.51 -1.39 4.05
N THR A 182 -9.67 -1.58 5.36
CA THR A 182 -8.71 -2.35 6.18
C THR A 182 -9.25 -3.70 6.66
N GLY A 183 -10.57 -3.86 6.69
CA GLY A 183 -11.27 -4.97 7.34
C GLY A 183 -11.48 -4.75 8.84
N LEU A 184 -10.87 -3.72 9.44
CA LEU A 184 -11.11 -3.37 10.86
C LEU A 184 -12.53 -2.87 11.10
N GLU A 185 -13.21 -2.40 10.05
CA GLU A 185 -14.54 -1.82 10.10
C GLU A 185 -15.61 -2.84 10.55
N VAL A 186 -15.34 -4.14 10.33
CA VAL A 186 -16.20 -5.26 10.71
C VAL A 186 -15.61 -6.17 11.78
N LEU A 187 -14.42 -5.83 12.31
CA LEU A 187 -13.78 -6.65 13.34
C LEU A 187 -14.63 -6.67 14.61
N ASP A 188 -14.84 -7.87 15.15
CA ASP A 188 -15.61 -8.08 16.37
C ASP A 188 -14.74 -7.85 17.61
N ASP A 189 -14.38 -6.58 17.83
CA ASP A 189 -13.53 -6.13 18.93
C ASP A 189 -14.02 -4.82 19.57
N ASP A 190 -15.31 -4.50 19.43
CA ASP A 190 -15.91 -3.23 19.86
C ASP A 190 -15.20 -1.98 19.28
N GLY A 191 -14.56 -2.12 18.11
CA GLY A 191 -13.91 -1.03 17.38
C GLY A 191 -12.59 -0.57 18.01
N VAL A 192 -12.00 -1.34 18.93
CA VAL A 192 -10.74 -0.99 19.60
C VAL A 192 -9.62 -0.82 18.56
N ALA A 193 -9.43 -1.81 17.68
CA ALA A 193 -8.35 -1.80 16.71
C ALA A 193 -8.52 -0.68 15.69
N MET A 194 -9.73 -0.44 15.21
CA MET A 194 -10.02 0.67 14.29
C MET A 194 -9.71 2.02 14.94
N ALA A 195 -10.11 2.21 16.20
CA ALA A 195 -9.84 3.45 16.93
C ALA A 195 -8.35 3.69 17.16
N GLU A 196 -7.59 2.65 17.55
CA GLU A 196 -6.14 2.77 17.74
C GLU A 196 -5.41 3.01 16.41
N PHE A 197 -5.85 2.35 15.33
CA PHE A 197 -5.30 2.55 14.00
C PHE A 197 -5.38 4.03 13.59
N TYR A 198 -6.56 4.65 13.67
CA TYR A 198 -6.72 6.05 13.31
C TYR A 198 -6.09 7.01 14.33
N ARG A 199 -6.09 6.68 15.63
CA ARG A 199 -5.41 7.46 16.68
C ARG A 199 -3.92 7.63 16.35
N GLU A 200 -3.20 6.55 16.05
CA GLU A 200 -1.75 6.65 15.75
C GLU A 200 -1.46 7.57 14.55
N ARG A 201 -2.37 7.67 13.55
CA ARG A 201 -2.17 8.54 12.37
C ARG A 201 -2.53 10.00 12.65
N ALA A 202 -3.59 10.24 13.43
CA ALA A 202 -3.94 11.59 13.88
C ALA A 202 -2.82 12.16 14.77
N ALA A 203 -2.35 11.37 15.75
CA ALA A 203 -1.21 11.72 16.60
C ALA A 203 0.07 11.95 15.78
N GLY A 204 0.27 11.18 14.71
CA GLY A 204 1.39 11.34 13.77
C GLY A 204 1.28 12.52 12.81
N GLY A 205 0.24 13.36 12.93
CA GLY A 205 0.11 14.64 12.24
C GLY A 205 -0.81 14.65 11.01
N ALA A 206 -1.57 13.58 10.74
CA ALA A 206 -2.59 13.61 9.68
C ALA A 206 -3.69 14.63 10.04
N ALA A 207 -3.77 15.75 9.31
CA ALA A 207 -4.74 16.80 9.63
C ALA A 207 -6.19 16.35 9.36
N CYS A 208 -6.39 15.57 8.30
CA CYS A 208 -7.68 15.01 7.92
C CYS A 208 -7.52 13.53 7.55
N ILE A 209 -8.41 12.69 8.08
CA ILE A 209 -8.47 11.26 7.80
C ILE A 209 -9.75 10.95 7.04
N ILE A 210 -9.67 10.12 6.00
CA ILE A 210 -10.82 9.56 5.32
C ILE A 210 -10.87 8.06 5.63
N THR A 211 -12.00 7.57 6.13
CA THR A 211 -12.15 6.14 6.46
C THR A 211 -12.07 5.26 5.22
N GLY A 212 -11.89 3.95 5.42
CA GLY A 212 -12.28 2.96 4.43
C GLY A 212 -13.75 3.13 4.00
N GLY A 213 -14.08 2.58 2.83
CA GLY A 213 -15.42 2.71 2.23
C GLY A 213 -16.52 2.10 3.10
N ILE A 214 -17.47 2.92 3.53
CA ILE A 214 -18.65 2.53 4.30
C ILE A 214 -19.79 2.34 3.31
N ALA A 215 -20.29 1.11 3.21
CA ALA A 215 -21.38 0.78 2.30
C ALA A 215 -22.66 1.50 2.73
N VAL A 216 -23.28 2.24 1.79
CA VAL A 216 -24.48 3.06 2.09
C VAL A 216 -25.74 2.22 2.34
N SER A 217 -25.73 0.96 1.89
CA SER A 217 -26.79 -0.03 2.08
C SER A 217 -26.20 -1.44 2.06
N ASP A 218 -27.02 -2.47 2.34
CA ASP A 218 -26.56 -3.86 2.27
C ASP A 218 -26.13 -4.24 0.83
N GLU A 219 -26.85 -3.75 -0.18
CA GLU A 219 -26.57 -3.95 -1.61
C GLU A 219 -25.28 -3.25 -2.05
N ALA A 220 -24.86 -2.21 -1.32
CA ALA A 220 -23.68 -1.41 -1.61
C ALA A 220 -22.35 -2.09 -1.24
N ARG A 221 -22.38 -3.16 -0.43
CA ARG A 221 -21.17 -3.84 0.06
C ARG A 221 -20.34 -4.45 -1.07
N GLY A 222 -19.01 -4.24 -1.02
CA GLY A 222 -18.06 -4.88 -1.92
C GLY A 222 -17.74 -6.33 -1.58
N GLY A 223 -17.94 -6.72 -0.32
CA GLY A 223 -17.58 -8.01 0.26
C GLY A 223 -18.07 -8.12 1.71
N PRO A 224 -17.80 -9.25 2.41
CA PRO A 224 -18.23 -9.47 3.79
C PRO A 224 -17.60 -8.50 4.79
N ASP A 225 -16.48 -7.89 4.41
CA ASP A 225 -15.66 -7.01 5.24
C ASP A 225 -16.05 -5.53 5.16
N PHE A 226 -17.09 -5.18 4.40
CA PHE A 226 -17.61 -3.81 4.30
C PHE A 226 -18.68 -3.55 5.36
N ALA A 227 -18.43 -2.56 6.23
CA ALA A 227 -19.39 -2.10 7.21
C ALA A 227 -20.55 -1.33 6.55
N VAL A 228 -21.73 -1.43 7.16
CA VAL A 228 -22.94 -0.67 6.82
C VAL A 228 -23.43 -0.02 8.11
N PHE A 229 -23.76 1.27 8.07
CA PHE A 229 -24.32 1.94 9.25
C PHE A 229 -25.62 1.28 9.72
N GLY A 230 -25.82 1.25 11.05
CA GLY A 230 -26.93 0.59 11.72
C GLY A 230 -26.86 -0.95 11.74
N VAL A 231 -25.82 -1.56 11.16
CA VAL A 231 -25.68 -3.03 11.07
C VAL A 231 -24.52 -3.50 11.94
N GLY A 232 -24.76 -4.56 12.72
CA GLY A 232 -23.71 -5.29 13.44
C GLY A 232 -22.82 -4.42 14.33
N GLY A 233 -23.38 -3.38 14.98
CA GLY A 233 -22.63 -2.49 15.88
C GLY A 233 -21.70 -1.48 15.19
N ALA A 234 -21.78 -1.32 13.86
CA ALA A 234 -20.89 -0.43 13.11
C ALA A 234 -20.86 1.00 13.66
N ASP A 235 -22.01 1.57 14.01
CA ASP A 235 -22.12 2.96 14.48
C ASP A 235 -21.30 3.20 15.75
N GLU A 236 -21.28 2.24 16.67
CA GLU A 236 -20.49 2.37 17.91
C GLU A 236 -18.99 2.23 17.65
N ARG A 237 -18.60 1.29 16.78
CA ARG A 237 -17.19 1.18 16.36
C ARG A 237 -16.69 2.47 15.72
N PHE A 238 -17.48 3.07 14.83
CA PHE A 238 -17.12 4.34 14.21
C PHE A 238 -17.15 5.51 15.20
N ARG A 239 -18.12 5.57 16.12
CA ARG A 239 -18.14 6.59 17.19
C ARG A 239 -16.85 6.57 18.01
N ARG A 240 -16.37 5.37 18.35
CA ARG A 240 -15.09 5.19 19.06
C ARG A 240 -13.89 5.66 18.24
N ALA A 241 -13.86 5.35 16.95
CA ALA A 241 -12.79 5.79 16.06
C ALA A 241 -12.79 7.30 15.84
N VAL A 242 -13.96 7.91 15.65
CA VAL A 242 -14.12 9.37 15.54
C VAL A 242 -13.62 10.07 16.80
N ALA A 243 -14.06 9.60 17.98
CA ALA A 243 -13.59 10.14 19.25
C ALA A 243 -12.05 10.04 19.38
N ALA A 244 -11.47 8.91 18.99
CA ALA A 244 -10.02 8.71 19.05
C ALA A 244 -9.24 9.66 18.12
N VAL A 245 -9.78 10.03 16.96
CA VAL A 245 -9.17 11.04 16.08
C VAL A 245 -9.31 12.45 16.65
N HIS A 246 -10.49 12.78 17.21
CA HIS A 246 -10.75 14.08 17.82
C HIS A 246 -9.91 14.33 19.08
N ASP A 247 -9.64 13.29 19.87
CA ASP A 247 -8.77 13.36 21.06
C ASP A 247 -7.33 13.79 20.69
N GLU A 248 -6.86 13.42 19.49
CA GLU A 248 -5.56 13.82 18.95
C GLU A 248 -5.62 15.12 18.13
N GLY A 249 -6.80 15.75 18.02
CA GLY A 249 -7.00 17.01 17.31
C GLY A 249 -7.07 16.91 15.78
N GLY A 250 -7.26 15.70 15.22
CA GLY A 250 -7.48 15.49 13.79
C GLY A 250 -8.95 15.64 13.39
N ALA A 251 -9.21 15.79 12.09
CA ALA A 251 -10.55 15.69 11.50
C ALA A 251 -10.75 14.34 10.81
N VAL A 252 -11.99 13.85 10.73
CA VAL A 252 -12.32 12.58 10.07
C VAL A 252 -13.58 12.65 9.21
N LEU A 253 -13.48 12.14 7.98
CA LEU A 253 -14.55 12.03 7.00
C LEU A 253 -14.94 10.56 6.80
N ALA A 254 -16.25 10.30 6.75
CA ALA A 254 -16.79 9.00 6.36
C ALA A 254 -16.82 8.87 4.84
N GLN A 255 -16.15 7.88 4.26
CA GLN A 255 -16.26 7.62 2.83
C GLN A 255 -17.53 6.82 2.53
N LEU A 256 -18.49 7.43 1.84
CA LEU A 256 -19.73 6.79 1.39
C LEU A 256 -19.48 5.99 0.12
N PHE A 257 -19.78 4.69 0.18
CA PHE A 257 -19.33 3.73 -0.82
C PHE A 257 -20.47 2.87 -1.37
N HIS A 258 -20.39 2.53 -2.66
CA HIS A 258 -21.24 1.52 -3.29
C HIS A 258 -20.47 0.76 -4.38
N ALA A 259 -20.27 -0.55 -4.18
CA ALA A 259 -19.45 -1.38 -5.07
C ALA A 259 -20.00 -1.51 -6.49
N GLY A 260 -21.33 -1.49 -6.63
CA GLY A 260 -21.99 -1.68 -7.91
C GLY A 260 -21.64 -3.06 -8.50
N ARG A 261 -21.27 -3.12 -9.78
CA ARG A 261 -20.88 -4.39 -10.43
C ARG A 261 -19.67 -5.10 -9.82
N TYR A 262 -18.87 -4.42 -8.99
CA TYR A 262 -17.73 -5.00 -8.30
C TYR A 262 -18.08 -5.74 -7.01
N ALA A 263 -19.34 -5.74 -6.59
CA ALA A 263 -19.78 -6.48 -5.41
C ALA A 263 -19.49 -7.99 -5.54
N LEU A 264 -18.73 -8.54 -4.59
CA LEU A 264 -18.47 -9.98 -4.49
C LEU A 264 -19.48 -10.61 -3.52
N VAL A 265 -20.73 -10.77 -3.99
CA VAL A 265 -21.89 -11.15 -3.16
C VAL A 265 -21.97 -12.62 -2.76
N GLY A 266 -20.99 -13.44 -3.15
CA GLY A 266 -21.01 -14.88 -2.89
C GLY A 266 -21.11 -15.20 -1.38
N GLY A 267 -22.24 -15.77 -0.96
CA GLY A 267 -22.49 -16.13 0.43
C GLY A 267 -22.90 -14.97 1.34
N LEU A 268 -23.09 -13.76 0.82
CA LEU A 268 -23.56 -12.61 1.60
C LEU A 268 -25.09 -12.59 1.70
N THR A 269 -25.60 -12.22 2.87
CA THR A 269 -27.03 -11.99 3.10
C THR A 269 -27.30 -10.55 3.50
N ASP A 270 -28.41 -9.99 3.02
CA ASP A 270 -28.94 -8.70 3.46
C ASP A 270 -29.51 -8.79 4.89
N ARG A 271 -29.90 -7.64 5.47
CA ARG A 271 -30.47 -7.57 6.82
C ARG A 271 -31.81 -8.31 6.99
N SER A 272 -32.45 -8.70 5.89
CA SER A 272 -33.68 -9.52 5.90
C SER A 272 -33.40 -11.02 5.80
N GLY A 273 -32.12 -11.42 5.76
CA GLY A 273 -31.69 -12.81 5.64
C GLY A 273 -31.77 -13.36 4.20
N ARG A 274 -31.98 -12.52 3.19
CA ARG A 274 -32.00 -12.92 1.78
C ARG A 274 -30.60 -12.78 1.18
N PRO A 275 -30.25 -13.53 0.12
CA PRO A 275 -29.00 -13.32 -0.61
C PRO A 275 -28.85 -11.86 -1.04
N GLN A 276 -27.69 -11.27 -0.80
CA GLN A 276 -27.42 -9.90 -1.24
C GLN A 276 -27.42 -9.84 -2.78
N ARG A 277 -28.09 -8.83 -3.34
CA ARG A 277 -28.05 -8.53 -4.76
C ARG A 277 -26.76 -7.81 -5.13
N ALA A 278 -26.19 -8.17 -6.28
CA ALA A 278 -25.21 -7.33 -6.97
C ALA A 278 -25.98 -6.47 -7.95
N VAL A 279 -25.82 -5.15 -7.90
CA VAL A 279 -26.59 -4.20 -8.73
C VAL A 279 -25.69 -3.26 -9.51
N ALA A 280 -26.13 -2.80 -10.67
CA ALA A 280 -25.35 -1.93 -11.55
C ALA A 280 -26.28 -1.09 -12.47
N PRO A 281 -25.74 -0.13 -13.24
CA PRO A 281 -26.53 0.60 -14.24
C PRO A 281 -27.03 -0.30 -15.37
N SER A 282 -26.32 -1.40 -15.65
CA SER A 282 -26.67 -2.40 -16.67
C SER A 282 -26.14 -3.77 -16.26
N ALA A 283 -26.76 -4.84 -16.76
CA ALA A 283 -26.45 -6.24 -16.41
C ALA A 283 -25.15 -6.76 -17.06
N LEU A 284 -24.01 -6.15 -16.71
CA LEU A 284 -22.69 -6.44 -17.28
C LEU A 284 -21.76 -7.04 -16.22
N PRO A 285 -21.35 -8.33 -16.35
CA PRO A 285 -20.38 -8.92 -15.44
C PRO A 285 -18.98 -8.36 -15.68
N TRP A 286 -18.09 -8.54 -14.70
CA TRP A 286 -16.66 -8.29 -14.82
C TRP A 286 -15.86 -9.56 -14.53
N ALA A 287 -14.60 -9.60 -14.95
CA ALA A 287 -13.82 -10.84 -14.93
C ALA A 287 -13.66 -11.46 -13.52
N ALA A 288 -13.59 -10.63 -12.46
CA ALA A 288 -13.41 -11.13 -11.10
C ALA A 288 -14.72 -11.44 -10.35
N ALA A 289 -15.89 -11.13 -10.92
CA ALA A 289 -17.20 -11.48 -10.33
C ALA A 289 -17.50 -12.99 -10.33
N ARG A 290 -16.61 -13.84 -10.88
CA ARG A 290 -16.74 -15.31 -10.89
C ARG A 290 -18.09 -15.80 -11.42
N GLY A 291 -18.61 -15.14 -12.45
CA GLY A 291 -19.87 -15.48 -13.11
C GLY A 291 -21.12 -14.83 -12.52
N VAL A 292 -21.00 -14.05 -11.44
CA VAL A 292 -22.11 -13.20 -10.97
C VAL A 292 -22.36 -12.09 -12.00
N VAL A 293 -23.58 -12.04 -12.51
CA VAL A 293 -24.07 -10.95 -13.35
C VAL A 293 -24.86 -10.00 -12.44
N PRO A 294 -24.53 -8.71 -12.38
CA PRO A 294 -25.31 -7.77 -11.59
C PRO A 294 -26.70 -7.57 -12.20
N GLU A 295 -27.68 -7.32 -11.35
CA GLU A 295 -29.00 -6.87 -11.77
C GLU A 295 -28.96 -5.40 -12.17
N GLU A 296 -29.69 -5.05 -13.23
CA GLU A 296 -29.86 -3.66 -13.64
C GLU A 296 -30.82 -2.94 -12.68
N LEU A 297 -30.37 -1.81 -12.12
CA LEU A 297 -31.21 -0.98 -11.25
C LEU A 297 -32.41 -0.43 -12.03
N THR A 298 -33.61 -0.54 -11.49
CA THR A 298 -34.76 0.25 -12.01
C THR A 298 -34.63 1.72 -11.64
N ALA A 299 -35.31 2.63 -12.35
CA ALA A 299 -35.27 4.07 -12.04
C ALA A 299 -35.66 4.38 -10.58
N ASP A 300 -36.59 3.63 -9.99
CA ASP A 300 -36.95 3.78 -8.58
C ASP A 300 -35.85 3.27 -7.65
N GLU A 301 -35.11 2.22 -8.03
CA GLU A 301 -33.96 1.77 -7.25
C GLU A 301 -32.84 2.81 -7.31
N VAL A 302 -32.60 3.44 -8.46
CA VAL A 302 -31.63 4.54 -8.58
C VAL A 302 -31.97 5.67 -7.61
N ARG A 303 -33.25 6.09 -7.54
CA ARG A 303 -33.70 7.11 -6.57
C ARG A 303 -33.56 6.66 -5.12
N ARG A 304 -33.82 5.38 -4.82
CA ARG A 304 -33.57 4.83 -3.48
C ARG A 304 -32.10 4.82 -3.13
N THR A 305 -31.22 4.44 -4.06
CA THR A 305 -29.77 4.48 -3.84
C THR A 305 -29.28 5.90 -3.55
N ILE A 306 -29.81 6.92 -4.24
CA ILE A 306 -29.52 8.34 -3.93
C ILE A 306 -29.93 8.68 -2.48
N GLU A 307 -31.11 8.24 -2.04
CA GLU A 307 -31.56 8.43 -0.66
C GLU A 307 -30.72 7.62 0.35
N ASP A 308 -30.19 6.46 -0.02
CA ASP A 308 -29.27 5.68 0.82
C ASP A 308 -27.97 6.46 1.06
N PHE A 309 -27.41 7.14 0.05
CA PHE A 309 -26.27 8.04 0.23
C PHE A 309 -26.60 9.18 1.20
N ALA A 310 -27.75 9.84 1.03
CA ALA A 310 -28.20 10.90 1.93
C ALA A 310 -28.42 10.39 3.37
N THR A 311 -29.00 9.21 3.53
CA THR A 311 -29.22 8.56 4.82
C THR A 311 -27.90 8.23 5.50
N ALA A 312 -26.95 7.62 4.78
CA ALA A 312 -25.63 7.32 5.31
C ALA A 312 -24.89 8.60 5.74
N ALA A 313 -25.03 9.70 4.99
CA ALA A 313 -24.47 11.00 5.38
C ALA A 313 -25.07 11.54 6.69
N ARG A 314 -26.40 11.46 6.87
CA ARG A 314 -27.05 11.84 8.14
C ARG A 314 -26.58 10.98 9.31
N THR A 315 -26.40 9.69 9.08
CA THR A 315 -25.89 8.78 10.13
C THR A 315 -24.44 9.11 10.47
N ALA A 316 -23.59 9.42 9.49
CA ALA A 316 -22.22 9.88 9.74
C ALA A 316 -22.21 11.17 10.60
N ALA A 317 -23.08 12.14 10.27
CA ALA A 317 -23.24 13.35 11.09
C ALA A 317 -23.68 13.02 12.53
N ALA A 318 -24.62 12.09 12.70
CA ALA A 318 -25.10 11.67 14.02
C ALA A 318 -24.06 10.90 14.85
N ILE A 319 -23.11 10.21 14.20
CA ILE A 319 -21.97 9.56 14.84
C ILE A 319 -20.92 10.59 15.30
N GLY A 320 -20.83 11.72 14.59
CA GLY A 320 -19.92 12.82 14.90
C GLY A 320 -18.78 13.01 13.91
N PHE A 321 -18.87 12.44 12.70
CA PHE A 321 -17.91 12.73 11.63
C PHE A 321 -17.90 14.22 11.27
N ASP A 322 -16.72 14.74 10.90
CA ASP A 322 -16.54 16.13 10.48
C ASP A 322 -16.96 16.38 9.02
N GLY A 323 -17.13 15.30 8.27
CA GLY A 323 -17.57 15.33 6.89
C GLY A 323 -17.81 13.96 6.28
N VAL A 324 -18.10 13.98 4.98
CA VAL A 324 -18.28 12.79 4.15
C VAL A 324 -17.53 12.93 2.83
N GLU A 325 -16.97 11.83 2.33
CA GLU A 325 -16.44 11.72 0.96
C GLU A 325 -17.32 10.79 0.14
N ILE A 326 -17.82 11.25 -1.01
CA ILE A 326 -18.57 10.41 -1.94
C ILE A 326 -17.60 9.69 -2.86
N MET A 327 -17.59 8.35 -2.83
CA MET A 327 -16.74 7.56 -3.72
C MET A 327 -17.33 7.52 -5.15
N ALA A 328 -16.74 8.27 -6.07
CA ALA A 328 -17.18 8.41 -7.46
C ALA A 328 -16.09 8.10 -8.49
N SER A 329 -15.15 7.24 -8.11
CA SER A 329 -14.02 6.82 -8.95
C SER A 329 -13.85 5.29 -8.97
N GLU A 330 -12.76 4.84 -9.57
CA GLU A 330 -12.20 3.49 -9.52
C GLU A 330 -13.13 2.38 -10.04
N GLY A 331 -14.12 2.77 -10.86
CA GLY A 331 -15.09 1.86 -11.44
C GLY A 331 -16.16 1.39 -10.48
N TYR A 332 -16.39 2.08 -9.36
CA TYR A 332 -17.51 1.83 -8.45
C TYR A 332 -18.81 2.49 -8.92
N LEU A 333 -19.94 2.25 -8.25
CA LEU A 333 -21.29 2.50 -8.81
C LEU A 333 -21.45 3.90 -9.42
N VAL A 334 -21.08 4.95 -8.70
CA VAL A 334 -21.23 6.33 -9.18
C VAL A 334 -20.40 6.59 -10.47
N ASN A 335 -19.21 5.99 -10.57
CA ASN A 335 -18.38 6.04 -11.78
C ASN A 335 -18.94 5.14 -12.90
N GLN A 336 -19.52 3.98 -12.55
CA GLN A 336 -20.18 3.07 -13.50
C GLN A 336 -21.35 3.75 -14.23
N PHE A 337 -22.11 4.62 -13.56
CA PHE A 337 -23.17 5.40 -14.21
C PHE A 337 -22.63 6.37 -15.27
N GLN A 338 -21.42 6.93 -15.07
CA GLN A 338 -20.84 7.92 -15.99
C GLN A 338 -20.30 7.29 -17.27
N SER A 339 -19.72 6.09 -17.15
CA SER A 339 -19.03 5.43 -18.24
C SER A 339 -19.99 4.78 -19.25
N PRO A 340 -19.85 5.04 -20.55
CA PRO A 340 -20.64 4.37 -21.59
C PRO A 340 -20.31 2.86 -21.73
N LEU A 341 -19.23 2.38 -21.10
CA LEU A 341 -18.89 0.95 -21.08
C LEU A 341 -19.76 0.15 -20.11
N THR A 342 -20.35 0.81 -19.11
CA THR A 342 -21.08 0.18 -18.00
C THR A 342 -22.52 0.64 -17.88
N ASN A 343 -22.84 1.81 -18.43
CA ASN A 343 -24.18 2.34 -18.48
C ASN A 343 -24.70 2.31 -19.92
N LEU A 344 -25.43 1.23 -20.24
CA LEU A 344 -26.06 0.97 -21.53
C LEU A 344 -27.55 1.33 -21.54
N ARG A 345 -28.02 2.07 -20.53
CA ARG A 345 -29.43 2.42 -20.37
C ARG A 345 -29.87 3.42 -21.45
N ASP A 346 -31.18 3.47 -21.71
CA ASP A 346 -31.84 4.42 -22.62
C ASP A 346 -32.84 5.36 -21.91
N ASP A 347 -32.94 5.25 -20.58
CA ASP A 347 -33.80 6.07 -19.72
C ASP A 347 -33.16 7.42 -19.33
N GLU A 348 -33.68 8.09 -18.29
CA GLU A 348 -33.15 9.38 -17.84
C GLU A 348 -31.77 9.29 -17.17
N TRP A 349 -31.32 8.08 -16.83
CA TRP A 349 -30.06 7.81 -16.13
C TRP A 349 -28.95 7.31 -17.07
N GLY A 350 -29.20 7.18 -18.37
CA GLY A 350 -28.19 6.75 -19.35
C GLY A 350 -28.43 7.22 -20.79
N GLY A 351 -27.66 6.65 -21.71
CA GLY A 351 -27.67 7.03 -23.12
C GLY A 351 -26.71 8.20 -23.37
N THR A 352 -27.19 9.44 -23.34
CA THR A 352 -26.37 10.64 -23.57
C THR A 352 -25.41 10.92 -22.40
N PRO A 353 -24.23 11.54 -22.63
CA PRO A 353 -23.31 11.92 -21.54
C PRO A 353 -23.98 12.68 -20.38
N GLU A 354 -24.88 13.62 -20.68
CA GLU A 354 -25.60 14.44 -19.69
C GLU A 354 -26.46 13.58 -18.75
N ARG A 355 -27.14 12.56 -19.31
CA ARG A 355 -27.97 11.63 -18.55
C ARG A 355 -27.15 10.65 -17.71
N ARG A 356 -25.99 10.21 -18.23
CA ARG A 356 -25.04 9.38 -17.49
C ARG A 356 -24.45 10.09 -16.27
N ARG A 357 -24.20 11.41 -16.38
CA ARG A 357 -23.71 12.25 -15.27
C ARG A 357 -24.76 12.52 -14.19
N ARG A 358 -26.06 12.48 -14.54
CA ARG A 358 -27.19 12.78 -13.64
C ARG A 358 -27.10 12.07 -12.30
N PHE A 359 -26.72 10.79 -12.28
CA PHE A 359 -26.64 10.03 -11.03
C PHE A 359 -25.64 10.65 -10.04
N ALA A 360 -24.43 11.01 -10.50
CA ALA A 360 -23.43 11.65 -9.65
C ALA A 360 -23.89 13.02 -9.14
N VAL A 361 -24.50 13.82 -10.02
CA VAL A 361 -25.07 15.14 -9.70
C VAL A 361 -26.15 15.03 -8.61
N GLU A 362 -27.08 14.09 -8.76
CA GLU A 362 -28.18 13.90 -7.79
C GLU A 362 -27.71 13.30 -6.46
N VAL A 363 -26.70 12.42 -6.46
CA VAL A 363 -26.05 11.94 -5.23
C VAL A 363 -25.42 13.11 -4.46
N VAL A 364 -24.63 13.95 -5.13
CA VAL A 364 -23.99 15.12 -4.48
C VAL A 364 -25.05 16.09 -3.95
N ARG A 365 -26.08 16.39 -4.75
CA ARG A 365 -27.21 17.25 -4.35
C ARG A 365 -27.90 16.72 -3.09
N ALA A 366 -28.21 15.42 -3.06
CA ALA A 366 -28.91 14.78 -1.94
C ALA A 366 -28.04 14.75 -0.67
N VAL A 367 -26.75 14.41 -0.80
CA VAL A 367 -25.82 14.39 0.33
C VAL A 367 -25.63 15.79 0.91
N ARG A 368 -25.36 16.81 0.08
CA ARG A 368 -25.22 18.20 0.57
C ARG A 368 -26.50 18.67 1.28
N ALA A 369 -27.67 18.42 0.71
CA ALA A 369 -28.94 18.80 1.34
C ALA A 369 -29.15 18.10 2.69
N ALA A 370 -28.67 16.86 2.84
CA ALA A 370 -28.77 16.08 4.06
C ALA A 370 -27.81 16.55 5.17
N VAL A 371 -26.65 17.11 4.81
CA VAL A 371 -25.61 17.58 5.74
C VAL A 371 -25.04 18.96 5.34
N PRO A 372 -25.82 20.05 5.47
CA PRO A 372 -25.41 21.38 5.02
C PRO A 372 -24.20 21.94 5.77
N ASP A 373 -23.99 21.52 7.03
CA ASP A 373 -22.97 22.08 7.91
C ASP A 373 -21.66 21.26 7.97
N LEU A 374 -21.61 20.12 7.28
CA LEU A 374 -20.41 19.25 7.25
C LEU A 374 -19.56 19.49 6.00
N ALA A 375 -18.29 19.08 6.05
CA ALA A 375 -17.49 18.98 4.82
C ALA A 375 -18.06 17.89 3.90
N VAL A 376 -18.29 18.18 2.62
CA VAL A 376 -18.67 17.20 1.59
C VAL A 376 -17.64 17.23 0.48
N THR A 377 -16.91 16.14 0.32
CA THR A 377 -15.97 15.94 -0.77
C THR A 377 -16.47 14.85 -1.71
N ILE A 378 -15.93 14.84 -2.92
CA ILE A 378 -16.12 13.75 -3.88
C ILE A 378 -14.76 13.22 -4.31
N ARG A 379 -14.61 11.89 -4.33
CA ARG A 379 -13.48 11.25 -4.98
C ARG A 379 -13.85 10.93 -6.42
N LEU A 380 -13.48 11.82 -7.34
CA LEU A 380 -13.85 11.79 -8.75
C LEU A 380 -12.79 11.06 -9.58
N SER A 381 -13.18 10.23 -10.54
CA SER A 381 -12.25 9.66 -11.52
C SER A 381 -11.72 10.77 -12.44
N GLY A 382 -10.42 11.10 -12.32
CA GLY A 382 -9.75 12.02 -13.24
C GLY A 382 -9.40 11.38 -14.59
N ALA A 383 -9.24 10.06 -14.60
CA ALA A 383 -9.09 9.23 -15.78
C ALA A 383 -9.51 7.80 -15.47
N ASP A 384 -10.51 7.26 -16.20
CA ASP A 384 -11.00 5.90 -16.01
C ASP A 384 -9.96 4.83 -16.44
N LEU A 385 -9.05 5.18 -17.34
CA LEU A 385 -8.03 4.29 -17.92
C LEU A 385 -8.63 3.00 -18.51
N MET A 386 -9.84 3.13 -19.07
CA MET A 386 -10.58 2.10 -19.77
C MET A 386 -10.86 2.59 -21.20
N PRO A 387 -10.34 1.92 -22.24
CA PRO A 387 -10.56 2.34 -23.62
C PRO A 387 -12.05 2.45 -23.97
N GLY A 388 -12.46 3.61 -24.48
CA GLY A 388 -13.87 3.89 -24.83
C GLY A 388 -14.75 4.30 -23.65
N SER A 389 -14.17 4.57 -22.48
CA SER A 389 -14.87 5.10 -21.30
C SER A 389 -14.99 6.64 -21.36
N SER A 390 -15.24 7.28 -20.22
CA SER A 390 -15.44 8.73 -20.11
C SER A 390 -14.22 9.50 -20.64
N THR A 391 -14.46 10.51 -21.47
CA THR A 391 -13.41 11.39 -21.99
C THR A 391 -13.07 12.50 -21.01
N ASP A 392 -11.94 13.17 -21.21
CA ASP A 392 -11.59 14.36 -20.43
C ASP A 392 -12.70 15.43 -20.45
N ALA A 393 -13.31 15.65 -21.62
CA ALA A 393 -14.44 16.57 -21.76
C ALA A 393 -15.68 16.14 -20.97
N ASP A 394 -15.98 14.84 -20.88
CA ASP A 394 -17.07 14.32 -20.06
C ASP A 394 -16.82 14.56 -18.57
N VAL A 395 -15.58 14.34 -18.12
CA VAL A 395 -15.16 14.59 -16.73
C VAL A 395 -15.21 16.09 -16.41
N ASP A 396 -14.71 16.95 -17.29
CA ASP A 396 -14.76 18.41 -17.09
C ASP A 396 -16.20 18.93 -17.05
N ALA A 397 -17.09 18.38 -17.89
CA ALA A 397 -18.51 18.71 -17.86
C ALA A 397 -19.14 18.30 -16.52
N LEU A 398 -18.81 17.12 -15.99
CA LEU A 398 -19.25 16.68 -14.67
C LEU A 398 -18.75 17.63 -13.58
N VAL A 399 -17.46 17.98 -13.56
CA VAL A 399 -16.92 18.93 -12.58
C VAL A 399 -17.73 20.23 -12.58
N ARG A 400 -17.97 20.82 -13.76
CA ARG A 400 -18.77 22.06 -13.88
C ARG A 400 -20.20 21.91 -13.36
N GLU A 401 -20.83 20.75 -13.55
CA GLU A 401 -22.17 20.47 -13.03
C GLU A 401 -22.20 20.26 -11.51
N LEU A 402 -21.10 19.77 -10.91
CA LEU A 402 -20.99 19.50 -9.49
C LEU A 402 -20.65 20.74 -8.64
N LEU A 403 -19.85 21.67 -9.18
CA LEU A 403 -19.40 22.88 -8.48
C LEU A 403 -20.52 23.71 -7.83
N PRO A 404 -21.63 24.06 -8.53
CA PRO A 404 -22.69 24.86 -7.94
C PRO A 404 -23.50 24.14 -6.85
N LEU A 405 -23.27 22.84 -6.62
CA LEU A 405 -23.95 22.06 -5.59
C LEU A 405 -23.34 22.22 -4.20
N GLY A 406 -22.22 22.95 -4.06
CA GLY A 406 -21.58 23.21 -2.76
C GLY A 406 -20.71 22.06 -2.26
N LEU A 407 -19.92 21.44 -3.15
CA LEU A 407 -18.80 20.59 -2.74
C LEU A 407 -17.70 21.43 -2.10
N ASP A 408 -16.99 20.88 -1.12
CA ASP A 408 -15.84 21.54 -0.49
C ASP A 408 -14.52 21.16 -1.14
N ALA A 409 -14.43 19.93 -1.67
CA ALA A 409 -13.28 19.48 -2.44
C ALA A 409 -13.58 18.36 -3.43
N ILE A 410 -12.71 18.27 -4.44
CA ILE A 410 -12.60 17.16 -5.38
C ILE A 410 -11.26 16.47 -5.13
N SER A 411 -11.33 15.23 -4.64
CA SER A 411 -10.19 14.31 -4.56
C SER A 411 -10.10 13.53 -5.87
N VAL A 412 -8.94 13.55 -6.52
CA VAL A 412 -8.79 12.98 -7.86
C VAL A 412 -8.31 11.52 -7.76
N GLY A 413 -9.20 10.59 -8.13
CA GLY A 413 -8.94 9.16 -8.30
C GLY A 413 -8.49 8.82 -9.72
N ILE A 414 -7.82 7.69 -9.87
CA ILE A 414 -7.22 7.27 -11.15
C ILE A 414 -7.43 5.78 -11.38
N GLY A 415 -8.06 5.47 -12.51
CA GLY A 415 -8.15 4.15 -13.10
C GLY A 415 -9.10 3.21 -12.38
N TRP A 416 -9.66 2.26 -13.13
CA TRP A 416 -10.51 1.22 -12.57
C TRP A 416 -9.71 0.01 -12.08
N HIS A 417 -10.31 -0.83 -11.24
CA HIS A 417 -9.75 -2.16 -10.90
C HIS A 417 -9.54 -3.04 -12.14
N GLU A 418 -10.30 -2.81 -13.22
CA GLU A 418 -10.16 -3.49 -14.51
C GLU A 418 -9.13 -2.86 -15.44
N SER A 419 -8.60 -1.67 -15.09
CA SER A 419 -7.63 -1.00 -15.94
C SER A 419 -6.37 -1.84 -16.10
N ARG A 420 -5.85 -1.84 -17.33
CA ARG A 420 -4.57 -2.48 -17.66
C ARG A 420 -3.40 -1.51 -17.57
N THR A 421 -3.64 -0.28 -17.15
CA THR A 421 -2.60 0.71 -16.88
C THR A 421 -2.30 0.66 -15.38
N PRO A 422 -1.03 0.49 -14.96
CA PRO A 422 -0.70 0.43 -13.54
C PRO A 422 -0.81 1.82 -12.92
N THR A 423 -1.56 1.95 -11.82
CA THR A 423 -1.88 3.25 -11.19
C THR A 423 -1.13 3.48 -9.89
N ILE A 424 -0.76 2.41 -9.18
CA ILE A 424 -0.26 2.51 -7.79
C ILE A 424 0.93 1.58 -7.49
N GLN A 425 1.29 0.66 -8.37
CA GLN A 425 2.39 -0.29 -8.19
C GLN A 425 3.75 0.42 -8.10
N ALA A 426 4.76 -0.22 -7.51
CA ALA A 426 6.11 0.34 -7.38
C ALA A 426 6.70 0.88 -8.70
N SER A 427 6.43 0.17 -9.82
CA SER A 427 6.88 0.55 -11.16
C SER A 427 6.19 1.79 -11.75
N VAL A 428 5.14 2.29 -11.11
CA VAL A 428 4.50 3.54 -11.53
C VAL A 428 5.41 4.68 -11.06
N PRO A 429 5.88 5.56 -11.97
CA PRO A 429 6.74 6.67 -11.61
C PRO A 429 6.08 7.61 -10.59
N HIS A 430 6.89 8.22 -9.74
CA HIS A 430 6.42 9.27 -8.84
C HIS A 430 5.88 10.46 -9.64
N GLY A 431 4.72 10.98 -9.22
CA GLY A 431 4.08 12.10 -9.91
C GLY A 431 3.41 11.78 -11.26
N ALA A 432 3.35 10.51 -11.68
CA ALA A 432 2.80 10.10 -12.98
C ALA A 432 1.34 10.55 -13.24
N TRP A 433 0.60 10.90 -12.19
CA TRP A 433 -0.83 11.21 -12.25
C TRP A 433 -1.19 12.65 -11.88
N ILE A 434 -0.19 13.53 -11.74
CA ILE A 434 -0.42 14.91 -11.26
C ILE A 434 -1.14 15.75 -12.32
N GLU A 435 -0.88 15.52 -13.61
CA GLU A 435 -1.53 16.26 -14.70
C GLU A 435 -3.05 16.09 -14.73
N GLN A 436 -3.57 14.93 -14.34
CA GLN A 436 -5.02 14.72 -14.24
C GLN A 436 -5.62 15.56 -13.12
N ALA A 437 -4.93 15.68 -11.98
CA ALA A 437 -5.38 16.56 -10.90
C ALA A 437 -5.24 18.05 -11.26
N ALA A 438 -4.15 18.42 -11.93
CA ALA A 438 -3.92 19.78 -12.40
C ALA A 438 -4.98 20.24 -13.41
N ARG A 439 -5.36 19.37 -14.37
CA ARG A 439 -6.46 19.65 -15.31
C ARG A 439 -7.77 19.96 -14.58
N ILE A 440 -8.12 19.14 -13.59
CA ILE A 440 -9.34 19.36 -12.79
C ILE A 440 -9.24 20.67 -12.01
N ALA A 441 -8.08 20.99 -11.43
CA ALA A 441 -7.84 22.28 -10.78
C ALA A 441 -8.03 23.47 -11.73
N ASP A 442 -7.56 23.36 -12.98
CA ASP A 442 -7.76 24.41 -13.99
C ASP A 442 -9.24 24.62 -14.30
N VAL A 443 -10.03 23.54 -14.40
CA VAL A 443 -11.49 23.63 -14.59
C VAL A 443 -12.18 24.31 -13.41
N VAL A 444 -11.79 23.98 -12.18
CA VAL A 444 -12.35 24.60 -10.96
C VAL A 444 -11.99 26.09 -10.89
N ARG A 445 -10.73 26.45 -11.13
CA ARG A 445 -10.26 27.85 -11.10
C ARG A 445 -10.88 28.73 -12.17
N ALA A 446 -11.22 28.14 -13.32
CA ALA A 446 -11.89 28.84 -14.41
C ALA A 446 -13.41 29.01 -14.18
N SER A 447 -13.96 28.47 -13.09
CA SER A 447 -15.39 28.55 -12.75
C SER A 447 -15.73 29.72 -11.80
N ASP A 448 -17.02 29.93 -11.55
CA ASP A 448 -17.51 30.86 -10.52
C ASP A 448 -17.38 30.29 -9.08
N HIS A 449 -16.75 29.12 -8.92
CA HIS A 449 -16.57 28.42 -7.64
C HIS A 449 -15.09 28.06 -7.37
N PRO A 450 -14.14 29.02 -7.42
CA PRO A 450 -12.72 28.74 -7.21
C PRO A 450 -12.38 28.34 -5.76
N ASP A 451 -13.34 28.41 -4.83
CA ASP A 451 -13.19 28.02 -3.44
C ASP A 451 -13.22 26.50 -3.22
N VAL A 452 -13.75 25.73 -4.19
CA VAL A 452 -13.72 24.26 -4.16
C VAL A 452 -12.29 23.79 -4.32
N ARG A 453 -11.81 22.98 -3.37
CA ARG A 453 -10.40 22.55 -3.32
C ARG A 453 -10.14 21.34 -4.21
N VAL A 454 -8.93 21.22 -4.74
CA VAL A 454 -8.49 20.02 -5.47
C VAL A 454 -7.40 19.29 -4.71
N ILE A 455 -7.61 17.97 -4.52
CA ILE A 455 -6.69 17.09 -3.79
C ILE A 455 -6.10 16.09 -4.77
N ALA A 456 -4.78 16.13 -4.94
CA ALA A 456 -4.05 15.16 -5.76
C ALA A 456 -3.74 13.89 -4.97
N SER A 457 -3.65 12.75 -5.67
CA SER A 457 -3.36 11.47 -5.05
C SER A 457 -2.45 10.61 -5.92
N ASN A 458 -2.20 9.38 -5.47
CA ASN A 458 -1.40 8.34 -6.11
C ASN A 458 0.13 8.56 -6.12
N ARG A 459 0.83 7.48 -5.77
CA ARG A 459 2.29 7.29 -5.84
C ARG A 459 3.21 8.34 -5.20
N MET A 460 2.70 9.28 -4.41
CA MET A 460 3.53 10.06 -3.47
C MET A 460 3.91 9.18 -2.27
N THR A 461 5.20 9.14 -1.93
CA THR A 461 5.74 8.30 -0.84
C THR A 461 6.51 9.10 0.21
N ASP A 462 6.81 10.37 -0.09
CA ASP A 462 7.47 11.34 0.80
C ASP A 462 6.69 12.68 0.77
N LEU A 463 6.74 13.50 1.82
CA LEU A 463 6.07 14.80 1.81
C LEU A 463 6.76 15.83 0.93
N ARG A 464 8.04 15.65 0.60
CA ARG A 464 8.72 16.45 -0.43
C ARG A 464 8.10 16.23 -1.81
N ASP A 465 7.51 15.06 -2.04
CA ASP A 465 6.68 14.84 -3.23
C ASP A 465 5.46 15.76 -3.19
N GLY A 466 4.80 15.83 -2.04
CA GLY A 466 3.67 16.70 -1.80
C GLY A 466 4.02 18.18 -1.98
N GLU A 467 5.18 18.63 -1.49
CA GLU A 467 5.62 20.01 -1.68
C GLU A 467 5.76 20.34 -3.16
N ALA A 468 6.44 19.50 -3.93
CA ALA A 468 6.62 19.71 -5.36
C ALA A 468 5.27 19.79 -6.10
N VAL A 469 4.30 18.96 -5.71
CA VAL A 469 2.94 18.97 -6.28
C VAL A 469 2.18 20.25 -5.94
N LEU A 470 2.39 20.83 -4.75
CA LEU A 470 1.70 22.03 -4.28
C LEU A 470 2.41 23.33 -4.68
N ALA A 471 3.66 23.26 -5.15
CA ALA A 471 4.56 24.41 -5.30
C ALA A 471 4.04 25.48 -6.27
N ASP A 472 3.35 25.09 -7.35
CA ASP A 472 2.76 26.03 -8.32
C ASP A 472 1.41 26.60 -7.87
N GLY A 473 0.87 26.10 -6.75
CA GLY A 473 -0.37 26.54 -6.15
C GLY A 473 -1.62 26.14 -6.92
N ARG A 474 -1.58 25.27 -7.94
CA ARG A 474 -2.75 24.74 -8.67
C ARG A 474 -3.54 23.75 -7.83
N ILE A 475 -2.85 22.83 -7.16
CA ILE A 475 -3.43 21.81 -6.28
C ILE A 475 -3.41 22.31 -4.83
N ASP A 476 -4.47 22.05 -4.07
CA ASP A 476 -4.64 22.59 -2.72
C ASP A 476 -4.12 21.66 -1.62
N ALA A 477 -4.16 20.34 -1.82
CA ALA A 477 -3.69 19.36 -0.86
C ALA A 477 -3.31 18.03 -1.54
N VAL A 478 -2.66 17.16 -0.76
CA VAL A 478 -2.27 15.82 -1.22
C VAL A 478 -2.87 14.73 -0.34
N ALA A 479 -3.39 13.69 -0.97
CA ALA A 479 -3.90 12.51 -0.30
C ALA A 479 -2.89 11.35 -0.39
N LEU A 480 -2.43 10.89 0.77
CA LEU A 480 -1.58 9.70 0.89
C LEU A 480 -2.36 8.61 1.61
N ALA A 481 -2.35 7.39 1.07
CA ALA A 481 -3.02 6.25 1.69
C ALA A 481 -1.97 5.29 2.27
N ARG A 482 -1.38 4.45 1.42
CA ARG A 482 -0.38 3.43 1.80
C ARG A 482 0.84 3.98 2.58
N PRO A 483 1.33 5.21 2.34
CA PRO A 483 2.33 5.83 3.22
C PRO A 483 1.95 5.84 4.71
N PHE A 484 0.67 6.04 5.07
CA PHE A 484 0.21 5.96 6.47
C PHE A 484 0.10 4.52 7.02
N LEU A 485 0.08 3.50 6.15
CA LEU A 485 0.27 2.11 6.60
C LEU A 485 1.74 1.85 6.91
N ALA A 486 2.65 2.37 6.08
CA ALA A 486 4.09 2.21 6.26
C ALA A 486 4.61 3.01 7.47
N ASP A 487 4.10 4.22 7.68
CA ASP A 487 4.49 5.09 8.78
C ASP A 487 3.31 5.94 9.28
N ALA A 488 2.86 5.67 10.51
CA ALA A 488 1.82 6.49 11.13
C ALA A 488 2.33 7.91 11.49
N GLY A 489 3.63 8.06 11.75
CA GLY A 489 4.28 9.32 12.11
C GLY A 489 4.90 10.05 10.92
N LEU A 490 4.47 9.74 9.68
CA LEU A 490 4.98 10.34 8.45
C LEU A 490 5.00 11.87 8.52
N VAL A 491 3.88 12.48 8.93
CA VAL A 491 3.73 13.94 8.89
C VAL A 491 4.61 14.61 9.93
N GLU A 492 4.51 14.20 11.18
CA GLU A 492 5.34 14.71 12.28
C GLU A 492 6.84 14.65 11.93
N ARG A 493 7.34 13.49 11.48
CA ARG A 493 8.77 13.29 11.18
C ARG A 493 9.24 14.18 10.03
N SER A 494 8.47 14.23 8.94
CA SER A 494 8.82 15.08 7.79
C SER A 494 8.81 16.56 8.16
N LEU A 495 7.79 17.03 8.88
CA LEU A 495 7.70 18.43 9.29
C LEU A 495 8.80 18.84 10.28
N ALA A 496 9.34 17.87 11.04
CA ALA A 496 10.53 18.05 11.88
C ALA A 496 11.87 17.95 11.10
N GLY A 497 11.84 17.80 9.77
CA GLY A 497 13.04 17.63 8.94
C GLY A 497 13.74 16.28 9.10
N ARG A 498 13.09 15.30 9.75
CA ARG A 498 13.64 13.97 10.04
C ARG A 498 13.22 12.95 8.97
N PHE A 499 13.51 13.28 7.71
CA PHE A 499 13.14 12.46 6.55
C PHE A 499 13.79 11.07 6.57
N ASP A 500 14.99 10.99 7.13
CA ASP A 500 15.76 9.76 7.31
C ASP A 500 15.09 8.76 8.24
N LEU A 501 14.02 9.12 8.95
CA LEU A 501 13.23 8.25 9.83
C LEU A 501 11.84 7.91 9.30
N VAL A 502 11.50 8.41 8.12
CA VAL A 502 10.24 8.09 7.46
C VAL A 502 10.33 6.67 6.91
N ASN A 503 9.46 5.78 7.39
CA ASN A 503 9.39 4.42 6.87
C ASN A 503 8.62 4.41 5.54
N THR A 504 9.34 4.63 4.44
CA THR A 504 8.76 4.86 3.11
C THR A 504 7.91 3.70 2.62
N CYS A 505 6.72 4.01 2.08
CA CYS A 505 5.93 3.03 1.35
C CYS A 505 6.60 2.66 0.02
N ILE A 506 6.88 1.38 -0.15
CA ILE A 506 7.61 0.83 -1.32
C ILE A 506 6.71 0.41 -2.50
N GLY A 507 5.42 0.76 -2.47
CA GLY A 507 4.48 0.43 -3.55
C GLY A 507 4.31 -1.07 -3.84
N CYS A 508 4.65 -1.97 -2.90
CA CYS A 508 4.68 -3.42 -3.16
C CYS A 508 3.29 -4.05 -3.30
N ASN A 509 2.25 -3.44 -2.72
CA ASN A 509 0.86 -3.91 -2.63
C ASN A 509 0.64 -5.24 -1.88
N GLN A 510 1.68 -5.96 -1.47
CA GLN A 510 1.58 -7.35 -1.00
C GLN A 510 0.76 -7.53 0.28
N ALA A 511 1.03 -6.72 1.32
CA ALA A 511 0.35 -6.83 2.61
C ALA A 511 -0.93 -5.99 2.69
N CYS A 512 -1.09 -5.01 1.81
CA CYS A 512 -2.25 -4.13 1.78
C CYS A 512 -3.25 -4.57 0.71
N LEU A 513 -3.09 -4.11 -0.52
CA LEU A 513 -4.07 -4.32 -1.59
C LEU A 513 -4.24 -5.79 -1.98
N ASP A 514 -3.16 -6.56 -2.16
CA ASP A 514 -3.25 -7.97 -2.54
C ASP A 514 -4.02 -8.79 -1.50
N ARG A 515 -3.88 -8.46 -0.21
CA ARG A 515 -4.64 -9.08 0.87
C ARG A 515 -6.11 -8.64 0.87
N SER A 516 -6.36 -7.34 0.74
CA SER A 516 -7.72 -6.79 0.64
C SER A 516 -8.51 -7.43 -0.50
N VAL A 517 -7.90 -7.59 -1.68
CA VAL A 517 -8.54 -8.22 -2.86
C VAL A 517 -8.97 -9.67 -2.61
N VAL A 518 -8.31 -10.39 -1.71
CA VAL A 518 -8.65 -11.79 -1.37
C VAL A 518 -9.34 -11.93 -0.02
N GLY A 519 -9.76 -10.83 0.61
CA GLY A 519 -10.43 -10.83 1.91
C GLY A 519 -9.51 -11.25 3.08
N ALA A 520 -8.19 -11.11 2.93
CA ALA A 520 -7.24 -11.35 4.00
C ALA A 520 -6.97 -10.05 4.80
N PRO A 521 -6.60 -10.13 6.10
CA PRO A 521 -6.34 -8.95 6.92
C PRO A 521 -5.25 -8.05 6.34
N VAL A 522 -5.58 -6.78 6.12
CA VAL A 522 -4.67 -5.74 5.64
C VAL A 522 -3.55 -5.52 6.67
N SER A 523 -2.34 -5.28 6.18
CA SER A 523 -1.19 -4.85 6.97
C SER A 523 -0.19 -4.12 6.07
N CYS A 524 1.05 -3.93 6.52
CA CYS A 524 2.13 -3.38 5.71
C CYS A 524 3.38 -4.26 5.79
N LEU A 525 4.08 -4.35 4.65
CA LEU A 525 5.30 -5.14 4.54
C LEU A 525 6.43 -4.56 5.39
N VAL A 526 6.63 -3.24 5.28
CA VAL A 526 7.71 -2.51 5.99
C VAL A 526 7.28 -2.07 7.39
N ASN A 527 5.99 -2.18 7.72
CA ASN A 527 5.44 -1.94 9.05
C ASN A 527 4.46 -3.06 9.41
N PRO A 528 4.95 -4.20 9.92
CA PRO A 528 4.09 -5.32 10.29
C PRO A 528 3.10 -4.97 11.42
N ARG A 529 3.26 -3.86 12.15
CA ARG A 529 2.27 -3.42 13.16
C ARG A 529 1.00 -2.81 12.55
N ALA A 530 1.02 -2.39 11.27
CA ALA A 530 -0.13 -1.72 10.66
C ALA A 530 -1.39 -2.60 10.72
N ALA A 531 -2.48 -2.03 11.20
CA ALA A 531 -3.77 -2.69 11.51
C ALA A 531 -3.68 -3.78 12.59
N ARG A 532 -2.60 -3.78 13.38
CA ARG A 532 -2.32 -4.68 14.51
C ARG A 532 -1.78 -3.89 15.72
N GLU A 533 -2.11 -2.60 15.82
CA GLU A 533 -1.58 -1.67 16.82
C GLU A 533 -1.93 -2.13 18.24
N VAL A 534 -3.13 -2.68 18.45
CA VAL A 534 -3.59 -3.25 19.73
C VAL A 534 -2.82 -4.51 20.10
N GLN A 535 -2.55 -5.39 19.12
CA GLN A 535 -1.79 -6.62 19.33
C GLN A 535 -0.31 -6.31 19.64
N PHE A 536 0.23 -5.26 19.03
CA PHE A 536 1.62 -4.85 19.14
C PHE A 536 1.72 -3.39 19.57
N PRO A 537 1.43 -3.04 20.85
CA PRO A 537 1.49 -1.66 21.29
C PRO A 537 2.93 -1.13 21.35
N LEU A 538 3.13 0.17 21.12
CA LEU A 538 4.43 0.87 21.23
C LEU A 538 4.89 1.11 22.68
N ARG A 539 4.32 0.42 23.65
CA ARG A 539 4.68 0.59 25.07
C ARG A 539 6.08 0.04 25.34
N PRO A 540 7.01 0.84 25.91
CA PRO A 540 8.30 0.35 26.36
C PRO A 540 8.16 -0.76 27.41
N THR A 541 9.13 -1.67 27.45
CA THR A 541 9.20 -2.68 28.51
C THR A 541 9.66 -2.04 29.82
N THR A 542 9.23 -2.64 30.93
CA THR A 542 9.76 -2.31 32.27
C THR A 542 10.96 -3.17 32.64
N VAL A 543 11.27 -4.22 31.86
CA VAL A 543 12.39 -5.13 32.09
C VAL A 543 13.21 -5.23 30.78
N PRO A 544 14.05 -4.24 30.48
CA PRO A 544 14.95 -4.30 29.33
C PRO A 544 15.79 -5.57 29.35
N LYS A 545 16.04 -6.08 28.15
CA LYS A 545 16.84 -7.28 27.88
C LYS A 545 17.88 -6.92 26.85
N ARG A 546 18.98 -7.67 26.81
CA ARG A 546 19.88 -7.66 25.68
C ARG A 546 19.34 -8.56 24.56
N VAL A 547 19.07 -7.96 23.41
CA VAL A 547 18.53 -8.64 22.23
C VAL A 547 19.56 -8.55 21.10
N ASP A 548 20.18 -9.67 20.77
CA ASP A 548 21.09 -9.80 19.64
C ASP A 548 20.31 -10.23 18.40
N VAL A 549 20.44 -9.48 17.32
CA VAL A 549 19.77 -9.74 16.03
C VAL A 549 20.84 -10.05 14.99
N VAL A 550 20.77 -11.23 14.37
CA VAL A 550 21.76 -11.68 13.39
C VAL A 550 21.18 -11.57 11.97
N GLY A 551 21.74 -10.68 11.17
CA GLY A 551 21.32 -10.35 9.80
C GLY A 551 20.66 -8.97 9.73
N GLY A 552 21.20 -8.08 8.89
CA GLY A 552 20.72 -6.72 8.62
C GLY A 552 19.74 -6.62 7.44
N GLY A 553 19.09 -7.73 7.06
CA GLY A 553 18.01 -7.77 6.07
C GLY A 553 16.65 -7.37 6.64
N PRO A 554 15.56 -7.40 5.84
CA PRO A 554 14.24 -6.88 6.24
C PRO A 554 13.69 -7.50 7.53
N ALA A 555 13.85 -8.80 7.75
CA ALA A 555 13.44 -9.46 8.99
C ALA A 555 14.25 -8.95 10.20
N GLY A 556 15.57 -8.88 10.09
CA GLY A 556 16.42 -8.42 11.18
C GLY A 556 16.22 -6.95 11.49
N LEU A 557 16.05 -6.09 10.48
CA LEU A 557 15.71 -4.68 10.68
C LEU A 557 14.36 -4.52 11.39
N ALA A 558 13.34 -5.26 10.99
CA ALA A 558 12.04 -5.24 11.68
C ALA A 558 12.15 -5.69 13.14
N ALA A 559 12.92 -6.75 13.43
CA ALA A 559 13.16 -7.22 14.79
C ALA A 559 13.93 -6.19 15.63
N ALA A 560 15.04 -5.68 15.10
CA ALA A 560 15.90 -4.74 15.80
C ALA A 560 15.16 -3.43 16.11
N VAL A 561 14.41 -2.89 15.14
CA VAL A 561 13.61 -1.67 15.34
C VAL A 561 12.53 -1.88 16.39
N ASP A 562 11.78 -3.00 16.35
CA ASP A 562 10.75 -3.27 17.35
C ASP A 562 11.35 -3.44 18.77
N ALA A 563 12.46 -4.17 18.88
CA ALA A 563 13.17 -4.34 20.15
C ALA A 563 13.69 -2.99 20.70
N ALA A 564 14.25 -2.14 19.84
CA ALA A 564 14.75 -0.82 20.21
C ALA A 564 13.60 0.13 20.62
N ARG A 565 12.46 0.11 19.90
CA ARG A 565 11.25 0.87 20.25
C ARG A 565 10.72 0.51 21.63
N ARG A 566 10.87 -0.75 22.04
CA ARG A 566 10.50 -1.23 23.36
C ARG A 566 11.54 -0.91 24.46
N GLY A 567 12.72 -0.41 24.11
CA GLY A 567 13.78 -0.04 25.06
C GLY A 567 14.73 -1.18 25.46
N HIS A 568 14.84 -2.24 24.66
CA HIS A 568 15.86 -3.29 24.86
C HIS A 568 17.27 -2.80 24.45
N ASP A 569 18.32 -3.40 25.01
CA ASP A 569 19.71 -3.22 24.53
C ASP A 569 19.89 -4.05 23.26
N VAL A 570 19.90 -3.41 22.10
CA VAL A 570 19.91 -4.09 20.81
C VAL A 570 21.32 -4.11 20.22
N ARG A 571 21.75 -5.30 19.78
CA ARG A 571 22.96 -5.49 18.98
C ARG A 571 22.61 -6.15 17.66
N LEU A 572 22.84 -5.43 16.56
CA LEU A 572 22.59 -5.92 15.21
C LEU A 572 23.90 -6.36 14.56
N TRP A 573 23.97 -7.59 14.09
CA TRP A 573 25.15 -8.19 13.45
C TRP A 573 24.90 -8.38 11.97
N GLU A 574 25.74 -7.82 11.12
CA GLU A 574 25.68 -7.96 9.66
C GLU A 574 27.06 -8.32 9.12
N ALA A 575 27.08 -9.35 8.26
CA ALA A 575 28.27 -9.86 7.63
C ALA A 575 28.80 -8.89 6.54
N SER A 576 27.91 -8.19 5.82
CA SER A 576 28.32 -7.13 4.89
C SER A 576 28.68 -5.82 5.60
N ASP A 577 29.35 -4.93 4.88
CA ASP A 577 29.72 -3.58 5.32
C ASP A 577 28.55 -2.58 5.28
N VAL A 578 27.40 -3.00 4.76
CA VAL A 578 26.15 -2.23 4.70
C VAL A 578 24.95 -3.05 5.19
N LEU A 579 23.89 -2.38 5.64
CA LEU A 579 22.60 -3.00 5.95
C LEU A 579 21.74 -3.13 4.69
N GLY A 580 20.70 -3.96 4.77
CA GLY A 580 19.63 -4.07 3.77
C GLY A 580 19.41 -5.49 3.30
N GLY A 581 20.44 -6.34 3.27
CA GLY A 581 20.35 -7.71 2.74
C GLY A 581 19.63 -7.74 1.38
N GLN A 582 18.60 -8.56 1.25
CA GLN A 582 17.81 -8.67 0.01
C GLN A 582 17.04 -7.38 -0.37
N PHE A 583 16.78 -6.46 0.56
CA PHE A 583 16.22 -5.13 0.20
C PHE A 583 17.24 -4.25 -0.50
N GLY A 584 18.52 -4.34 -0.11
CA GLY A 584 19.59 -3.62 -0.81
C GLY A 584 19.69 -4.06 -2.27
N LEU A 585 19.58 -5.37 -2.54
CA LEU A 585 19.54 -5.90 -3.90
C LEU A 585 18.26 -5.50 -4.65
N ALA A 586 17.11 -5.48 -3.96
CA ALA A 586 15.84 -5.09 -4.56
C ALA A 586 15.80 -3.60 -4.95
N ALA A 587 16.49 -2.73 -4.20
CA ALA A 587 16.57 -1.30 -4.48
C ALA A 587 17.29 -0.98 -5.80
N GLU A 588 18.16 -1.89 -6.28
CA GLU A 588 18.82 -1.73 -7.58
C GLU A 588 17.90 -2.03 -8.77
N ILE A 589 16.73 -2.64 -8.54
CA ILE A 589 15.80 -2.99 -9.63
C ILE A 589 15.03 -1.74 -10.08
N PRO A 590 14.99 -1.44 -11.40
CA PRO A 590 14.22 -0.30 -11.91
C PRO A 590 12.75 -0.33 -11.50
N GLY A 591 12.31 0.72 -10.81
CA GLY A 591 10.97 0.87 -10.23
C GLY A 591 10.82 0.28 -8.82
N LYS A 592 11.92 -0.06 -8.14
CA LYS A 592 11.96 -0.50 -6.74
C LYS A 592 12.94 0.30 -5.90
N GLU A 593 13.37 1.47 -6.36
CA GLU A 593 14.36 2.31 -5.69
C GLU A 593 13.93 2.67 -4.26
N ASP A 594 12.62 2.85 -4.03
CA ASP A 594 12.02 3.09 -2.70
C ASP A 594 12.37 2.00 -1.65
N TYR A 595 12.82 0.80 -2.04
CA TYR A 595 13.24 -0.26 -1.11
C TYR A 595 14.45 0.14 -0.26
N ALA A 596 15.25 1.13 -0.70
CA ALA A 596 16.32 1.70 0.11
C ALA A 596 15.78 2.50 1.31
N GLY A 597 14.60 3.12 1.19
CA GLY A 597 14.00 3.99 2.22
C GLY A 597 13.83 3.29 3.58
N PRO A 598 13.11 2.16 3.67
CA PRO A 598 12.95 1.41 4.92
C PRO A 598 14.27 0.95 5.55
N VAL A 599 15.31 0.67 4.74
CA VAL A 599 16.64 0.31 5.25
C VAL A 599 17.32 1.50 5.89
N GLN A 600 17.26 2.66 5.25
CA GLN A 600 17.78 3.93 5.78
C GLN A 600 17.04 4.33 7.06
N ALA A 601 15.70 4.25 7.06
CA ALA A 601 14.84 4.52 8.20
C ALA A 601 15.15 3.63 9.41
N ALA A 602 15.24 2.31 9.19
CA ALA A 602 15.60 1.39 10.25
C ALA A 602 16.99 1.68 10.82
N ARG A 603 17.97 1.98 9.96
CA ARG A 603 19.34 2.34 10.41
C ARG A 603 19.33 3.61 11.25
N ALA A 604 18.69 4.67 10.78
CA ALA A 604 18.64 5.95 11.47
C ALA A 604 17.93 5.80 12.83
N GLU A 605 16.80 5.09 12.88
CA GLU A 605 16.07 4.85 14.13
C GLU A 605 16.88 4.00 15.12
N LEU A 606 17.58 2.97 14.65
CA LEU A 606 18.44 2.15 15.50
C LEU A 606 19.59 2.96 16.10
N VAL A 607 20.23 3.83 15.32
CA VAL A 607 21.30 4.72 15.80
C VAL A 607 20.76 5.70 16.84
N GLU A 608 19.62 6.33 16.58
CA GLU A 608 19.00 7.28 17.52
C GLU A 608 18.64 6.63 18.85
N ARG A 609 18.18 5.37 18.81
CA ARG A 609 17.82 4.60 20.00
C ARG A 609 19.01 3.95 20.70
N GLY A 610 20.24 4.16 20.21
CA GLY A 610 21.47 3.67 20.83
C GLY A 610 21.76 2.19 20.60
N ALA A 611 21.16 1.56 19.57
CA ALA A 611 21.51 0.20 19.20
C ALA A 611 22.95 0.11 18.70
N THR A 612 23.64 -0.98 19.04
CA THR A 612 24.99 -1.25 18.53
C THR A 612 24.90 -2.01 17.21
N ILE A 613 25.49 -1.47 16.14
CA ILE A 613 25.47 -2.09 14.81
C ILE A 613 26.89 -2.57 14.45
N HIS A 614 27.06 -3.87 14.30
CA HIS A 614 28.31 -4.53 13.90
C HIS A 614 28.25 -4.90 12.40
N LEU A 615 28.84 -4.06 11.55
CA LEU A 615 28.98 -4.32 10.12
C LEU A 615 30.30 -5.04 9.81
N GLY A 616 30.36 -5.75 8.69
CA GLY A 616 31.53 -6.50 8.25
C GLY A 616 31.90 -7.65 9.19
N ARG A 617 30.94 -8.14 9.99
CA ARG A 617 31.19 -9.11 11.06
C ARG A 617 30.15 -10.23 11.05
N VAL A 618 30.61 -11.43 10.73
CA VAL A 618 29.82 -12.65 10.92
C VAL A 618 29.71 -12.96 12.41
N ALA A 619 28.49 -13.01 12.95
CA ALA A 619 28.26 -13.37 14.35
C ALA A 619 28.63 -14.84 14.61
N THR A 620 29.24 -15.10 15.76
CA THR A 620 29.56 -16.45 16.23
C THR A 620 28.75 -16.80 17.48
N VAL A 621 28.64 -18.08 17.82
CA VAL A 621 27.98 -18.52 19.06
C VAL A 621 28.61 -17.87 20.30
N THR A 622 29.93 -17.63 20.27
CA THR A 622 30.64 -16.95 21.36
C THR A 622 30.23 -15.48 21.51
N ASP A 623 30.04 -14.77 20.40
CA ASP A 623 29.55 -13.37 20.43
C ASP A 623 28.15 -13.25 21.04
N LEU A 624 27.34 -14.31 20.88
CA LEU A 624 25.94 -14.36 21.26
C LEU A 624 25.69 -15.04 22.62
N GLY A 625 26.73 -15.62 23.24
CA GLY A 625 26.59 -16.52 24.39
C GLY A 625 26.02 -15.86 25.67
N ASP A 626 26.06 -14.54 25.77
CA ASP A 626 25.58 -13.75 26.90
C ASP A 626 24.33 -12.90 26.55
N SER A 627 23.63 -13.24 25.47
CA SER A 627 22.39 -12.59 25.05
C SER A 627 21.20 -13.11 25.86
N ASP A 628 20.27 -12.24 26.26
CA ASP A 628 19.00 -12.69 26.88
C ASP A 628 18.03 -13.28 25.82
N ALA A 629 18.16 -12.83 24.57
CA ALA A 629 17.40 -13.32 23.43
C ALA A 629 18.19 -13.10 22.13
N VAL A 630 18.10 -14.07 21.22
CA VAL A 630 18.67 -13.99 19.87
C VAL A 630 17.57 -14.11 18.82
N VAL A 631 17.52 -13.16 17.88
CA VAL A 631 16.70 -13.28 16.67
C VAL A 631 17.62 -13.61 15.49
N LEU A 632 17.58 -14.85 15.02
CA LEU A 632 18.34 -15.33 13.88
C LEU A 632 17.59 -15.01 12.58
N ALA A 633 18.02 -13.95 11.91
CA ALA A 633 17.46 -13.39 10.67
C ALA A 633 18.50 -13.36 9.53
N SER A 634 19.39 -14.34 9.50
CA SER A 634 20.53 -14.50 8.57
C SER A 634 20.16 -14.65 7.10
N GLY A 635 18.86 -14.72 6.80
CA GLY A 635 18.35 -14.71 5.44
C GLY A 635 18.63 -16.00 4.68
N VAL A 636 19.06 -15.84 3.43
CA VAL A 636 19.20 -16.93 2.45
C VAL A 636 20.46 -16.78 1.63
N THR A 637 20.90 -17.86 1.01
CA THR A 637 21.87 -17.85 -0.11
C THR A 637 21.20 -18.27 -1.42
N PRO A 638 21.77 -17.89 -2.58
CA PRO A 638 21.38 -18.48 -3.86
C PRO A 638 21.56 -20.00 -3.82
N ARG A 639 20.57 -20.73 -4.32
CA ARG A 639 20.65 -22.19 -4.41
C ARG A 639 21.80 -22.60 -5.35
N VAL A 640 22.64 -23.52 -4.88
CA VAL A 640 23.65 -24.17 -5.73
C VAL A 640 22.94 -25.11 -6.69
N VAL A 641 23.21 -24.97 -7.99
CA VAL A 641 22.63 -25.83 -9.03
C VAL A 641 23.66 -26.82 -9.53
N ASP A 642 23.27 -28.09 -9.61
CA ASP A 642 24.07 -29.13 -10.26
C ASP A 642 23.83 -29.05 -11.77
N LEU A 643 24.73 -28.36 -12.48
CA LEU A 643 24.65 -28.13 -13.92
C LEU A 643 26.07 -28.10 -14.49
N PRO A 644 26.41 -28.98 -15.46
CA PRO A 644 27.73 -28.96 -16.08
C PRO A 644 28.09 -27.58 -16.64
N GLY A 645 29.24 -27.03 -16.25
CA GLY A 645 29.69 -25.70 -16.65
C GLY A 645 29.20 -24.55 -15.76
N VAL A 646 28.54 -24.83 -14.63
CA VAL A 646 28.10 -23.79 -13.67
C VAL A 646 29.24 -22.99 -13.05
N ASP A 647 30.44 -23.58 -12.93
CA ASP A 647 31.62 -22.91 -12.35
C ASP A 647 32.40 -22.06 -13.38
N LEU A 648 31.91 -21.93 -14.61
CA LEU A 648 32.55 -21.10 -15.63
C LEU A 648 32.48 -19.61 -15.25
N PRO A 649 33.49 -18.79 -15.59
CA PRO A 649 33.62 -17.41 -15.10
C PRO A 649 32.50 -16.46 -15.57
N HIS A 650 31.77 -16.80 -16.63
CA HIS A 650 30.63 -16.04 -17.13
C HIS A 650 29.28 -16.49 -16.55
N VAL A 651 29.30 -17.36 -15.53
CA VAL A 651 28.12 -17.76 -14.77
C VAL A 651 28.09 -16.97 -13.47
N MET A 652 26.95 -16.32 -13.20
CA MET A 652 26.75 -15.46 -12.04
C MET A 652 25.52 -15.90 -11.27
N THR A 653 25.57 -15.79 -9.95
CA THR A 653 24.33 -15.78 -9.14
C THR A 653 23.59 -14.45 -9.36
N TYR A 654 22.28 -14.43 -9.04
CA TYR A 654 21.52 -13.18 -9.09
C TYR A 654 22.10 -12.10 -8.15
N GLU A 655 22.67 -12.48 -7.00
CA GLU A 655 23.24 -11.52 -6.06
C GLU A 655 24.48 -10.84 -6.62
N GLN A 656 25.38 -11.61 -7.27
CA GLN A 656 26.53 -11.07 -7.97
C GLN A 656 26.09 -10.17 -9.13
N ALA A 657 25.11 -10.62 -9.93
CA ALA A 657 24.62 -9.86 -11.08
C ALA A 657 24.03 -8.49 -10.68
N LEU A 658 23.27 -8.43 -9.59
CA LEU A 658 22.66 -7.19 -9.10
C LEU A 658 23.65 -6.27 -8.38
N ARG A 659 24.63 -6.84 -7.67
CA ARG A 659 25.63 -6.07 -6.91
C ARG A 659 26.75 -5.55 -7.79
N ASP A 660 27.32 -6.42 -8.61
CA ASP A 660 28.57 -6.18 -9.34
C ASP A 660 28.30 -5.76 -10.80
N GLY A 661 27.03 -5.80 -11.23
CA GLY A 661 26.61 -5.60 -12.60
C GLY A 661 26.77 -6.86 -13.45
N VAL A 662 26.32 -6.78 -14.70
CA VAL A 662 26.39 -7.90 -15.66
C VAL A 662 27.19 -7.48 -16.88
N PRO A 663 28.25 -8.22 -17.27
CA PRO A 663 29.04 -7.92 -18.46
C PRO A 663 28.21 -7.77 -19.74
N ASP A 664 28.78 -7.12 -20.74
CA ASP A 664 28.17 -6.93 -22.05
C ASP A 664 27.89 -8.27 -22.74
N GLY A 665 26.90 -8.28 -23.65
CA GLY A 665 26.51 -9.46 -24.42
C GLY A 665 25.14 -10.02 -24.05
N THR A 666 24.81 -11.15 -24.67
CA THR A 666 23.56 -11.89 -24.49
C THR A 666 23.50 -12.59 -23.13
N VAL A 667 22.33 -12.56 -22.50
CA VAL A 667 22.14 -13.10 -21.14
C VAL A 667 21.03 -14.15 -21.12
N ALA A 668 21.34 -15.32 -20.56
CA ALA A 668 20.34 -16.31 -20.18
C ALA A 668 20.11 -16.33 -18.66
N VAL A 669 18.87 -16.09 -18.24
CA VAL A 669 18.44 -16.13 -16.84
C VAL A 669 17.79 -17.48 -16.54
N ILE A 670 18.43 -18.31 -15.72
CA ILE A 670 17.89 -19.59 -15.26
C ILE A 670 16.95 -19.34 -14.08
N GLY A 671 15.63 -19.43 -14.31
CA GLY A 671 14.60 -19.33 -13.27
C GLY A 671 13.69 -18.12 -13.44
N GLY A 672 12.51 -18.32 -14.03
CA GLY A 672 11.50 -17.26 -14.22
C GLY A 672 10.60 -16.96 -12.99
N GLY A 673 11.14 -16.99 -11.78
CA GLY A 673 10.44 -16.56 -10.54
C GLY A 673 10.46 -15.03 -10.36
N GLY A 674 10.08 -14.53 -9.17
CA GLY A 674 10.15 -13.10 -8.86
C GLY A 674 11.54 -12.50 -9.09
N ILE A 675 12.57 -13.12 -8.52
CA ILE A 675 13.97 -12.69 -8.68
C ILE A 675 14.40 -12.69 -10.14
N GLY A 676 14.11 -13.74 -10.92
CA GLY A 676 14.50 -13.77 -12.34
C GLY A 676 13.78 -12.73 -13.20
N VAL A 677 12.54 -12.37 -12.85
CA VAL A 677 11.81 -11.27 -13.49
C VAL A 677 12.46 -9.93 -13.14
N ASP A 678 12.83 -9.72 -11.88
CA ASP A 678 13.53 -8.52 -11.43
C ASP A 678 14.92 -8.39 -12.07
N THR A 679 15.69 -9.48 -12.13
CA THR A 679 17.00 -9.53 -12.82
C THR A 679 16.84 -9.17 -14.30
N ALA A 680 15.79 -9.66 -14.97
CA ALA A 680 15.54 -9.29 -16.37
C ALA A 680 15.19 -7.81 -16.52
N ALA A 681 14.43 -7.22 -15.58
CA ALA A 681 14.14 -5.79 -15.56
C ALA A 681 15.41 -4.97 -15.32
N PHE A 682 16.26 -5.38 -14.37
CA PHE A 682 17.56 -4.78 -14.10
C PHE A 682 18.46 -4.71 -15.35
N LEU A 683 18.38 -5.71 -16.22
CA LEU A 683 19.18 -5.76 -17.45
C LEU A 683 18.62 -4.89 -18.58
N THR A 684 17.32 -4.59 -18.58
CA THR A 684 16.62 -4.06 -19.77
C THR A 684 16.00 -2.69 -19.59
N GLU A 685 15.71 -2.27 -18.36
CA GLU A 685 15.06 -1.00 -18.08
C GLU A 685 16.06 0.08 -17.65
N SER A 686 15.74 1.34 -17.95
CA SER A 686 16.57 2.48 -17.60
C SER A 686 16.71 2.64 -16.07
N PRO A 687 17.91 2.90 -15.54
CA PRO A 687 18.09 3.34 -14.15
C PRO A 687 17.44 4.69 -13.86
N ASP A 688 17.29 5.55 -14.87
CA ASP A 688 16.75 6.90 -14.73
C ASP A 688 15.21 6.85 -14.71
N GLU A 689 14.61 7.24 -13.59
CA GLU A 689 13.15 7.28 -13.44
C GLU A 689 12.50 8.27 -14.42
N ALA A 690 13.18 9.36 -14.83
CA ALA A 690 12.60 10.37 -15.72
C ALA A 690 12.43 9.80 -17.13
N VAL A 691 13.41 9.01 -17.56
CA VAL A 691 13.31 8.21 -18.79
C VAL A 691 12.15 7.21 -18.67
N ARG A 692 12.05 6.48 -17.56
CA ARG A 692 10.94 5.53 -17.33
C ARG A 692 9.57 6.21 -17.27
N ALA A 693 9.48 7.44 -16.77
CA ALA A 693 8.25 8.22 -16.74
C ALA A 693 7.81 8.65 -18.13
N THR A 694 8.76 9.06 -18.98
CA THR A 694 8.51 9.36 -20.39
C THR A 694 8.04 8.11 -21.15
N GLU A 695 8.72 6.98 -20.95
CA GLU A 695 8.33 5.69 -21.53
C GLU A 695 6.96 5.23 -21.05
N PHE A 696 6.64 5.45 -19.76
CA PHE A 696 5.34 5.16 -19.17
C PHE A 696 4.22 5.99 -19.84
N GLY A 697 4.42 7.30 -19.96
CA GLY A 697 3.46 8.20 -20.62
C GLY A 697 3.23 7.81 -22.08
N ALA A 698 4.29 7.52 -22.82
CA ALA A 698 4.21 7.06 -24.22
C ALA A 698 3.50 5.71 -24.35
N ARG A 699 3.84 4.75 -23.48
CA ARG A 699 3.26 3.40 -23.48
C ARG A 699 1.76 3.41 -23.23
N TRP A 700 1.32 4.19 -22.25
CA TRP A 700 -0.07 4.19 -21.80
C TRP A 700 -0.89 5.34 -22.37
N GLN A 701 -0.28 6.20 -23.20
CA GLN A 701 -0.91 7.36 -23.82
C GLN A 701 -1.53 8.30 -22.78
N VAL A 702 -0.81 8.53 -21.68
CA VAL A 702 -1.24 9.41 -20.59
C VAL A 702 -0.27 10.60 -20.50
N PRO A 703 -0.76 11.82 -20.25
CA PRO A 703 0.11 12.95 -19.99
C PRO A 703 0.84 12.69 -18.66
N VAL A 704 2.17 12.71 -18.73
CA VAL A 704 3.07 12.62 -17.58
C VAL A 704 3.95 13.85 -17.62
N SER A 705 4.09 14.54 -16.48
CA SER A 705 5.01 15.67 -16.37
C SER A 705 6.44 15.22 -16.70
N GLY A 706 7.19 16.07 -17.41
CA GLY A 706 8.62 15.86 -17.64
C GLY A 706 9.48 16.12 -16.40
N GLU A 707 8.95 16.84 -15.41
CA GLU A 707 9.59 17.03 -14.11
C GLU A 707 9.06 15.98 -13.14
N LEU A 708 9.95 15.05 -12.73
CA LEU A 708 9.62 14.08 -11.71
C LEU A 708 9.40 14.78 -10.38
N VAL A 709 8.38 14.32 -9.66
CA VAL A 709 8.14 14.72 -8.29
C VAL A 709 9.19 14.07 -7.40
N GLY A 710 9.92 14.89 -6.65
CA GLY A 710 10.87 14.43 -5.62
C GLY A 710 12.03 13.62 -6.18
N ASP A 711 12.99 14.31 -6.83
CA ASP A 711 14.33 13.77 -7.06
C ASP A 711 15.06 13.64 -5.71
N LEU A 712 14.77 12.54 -5.01
CA LEU A 712 15.23 12.31 -3.65
C LEU A 712 16.47 11.39 -3.66
N PRO A 713 17.48 11.65 -2.81
CA PRO A 713 18.71 10.85 -2.78
C PRO A 713 18.48 9.35 -2.62
N GLN A 714 17.44 8.94 -1.89
CA GLN A 714 17.12 7.53 -1.69
C GLN A 714 16.51 6.82 -2.91
N ARG A 715 16.15 7.57 -3.96
CA ARG A 715 15.60 7.04 -5.22
C ARG A 715 16.64 6.94 -6.33
N GLN A 716 17.88 7.34 -6.05
CA GLN A 716 18.96 7.30 -7.01
C GLN A 716 19.60 5.90 -7.05
N PRO A 717 19.68 5.26 -8.23
CA PRO A 717 20.33 3.96 -8.35
C PRO A 717 21.81 4.07 -7.99
N THR A 718 22.34 3.07 -7.29
CA THR A 718 23.72 3.14 -6.79
C THR A 718 24.69 2.35 -7.68
N ALA A 719 24.20 1.33 -8.40
CA ALA A 719 25.02 0.54 -9.31
C ALA A 719 25.10 1.14 -10.72
N HIS A 720 26.33 1.27 -11.25
CA HIS A 720 26.56 1.51 -12.66
C HIS A 720 26.23 0.23 -13.45
N ARG A 721 25.38 0.31 -14.48
CA ARG A 721 24.93 -0.87 -15.23
C ARG A 721 24.85 -0.64 -16.74
N THR A 722 25.09 -1.70 -17.51
CA THR A 722 24.81 -1.74 -18.94
C THR A 722 23.37 -2.19 -19.19
N VAL A 723 22.52 -1.26 -19.60
CA VAL A 723 21.17 -1.54 -20.14
C VAL A 723 21.33 -2.16 -21.52
N ARG A 724 20.58 -3.22 -21.80
CA ARG A 724 20.64 -3.94 -23.09
C ARG A 724 19.24 -4.12 -23.71
N PRO A 725 19.15 -4.24 -25.05
CA PRO A 725 17.89 -4.59 -25.70
C PRO A 725 17.34 -5.90 -25.14
N GLY A 726 16.04 -5.99 -24.87
CA GLY A 726 15.47 -7.22 -24.31
C GLY A 726 15.58 -8.43 -25.24
N SER A 727 15.76 -8.23 -26.55
CA SER A 727 16.08 -9.30 -27.50
C SER A 727 17.39 -10.04 -27.19
N GLN A 728 18.28 -9.45 -26.38
CA GLN A 728 19.51 -10.06 -25.88
C GLN A 728 19.33 -10.75 -24.52
N VAL A 729 18.12 -10.75 -23.94
CA VAL A 729 17.84 -11.36 -22.64
C VAL A 729 16.82 -12.49 -22.82
N THR A 730 17.19 -13.68 -22.36
CA THR A 730 16.30 -14.85 -22.34
C THR A 730 16.04 -15.30 -20.90
N VAL A 731 14.78 -15.32 -20.45
CA VAL A 731 14.38 -15.86 -19.14
C VAL A 731 13.81 -17.25 -19.32
N LEU A 732 14.42 -18.23 -18.67
CA LEU A 732 14.08 -19.64 -18.79
C LEU A 732 13.37 -20.16 -17.55
N ARG A 733 12.42 -21.08 -17.74
CA ARG A 733 11.70 -21.71 -16.64
C ARG A 733 11.28 -23.13 -16.96
N ARG A 734 11.50 -24.06 -16.02
CA ARG A 734 11.06 -25.45 -16.14
C ARG A 734 9.55 -25.62 -15.96
N THR A 735 9.04 -25.31 -14.77
CA THR A 735 7.64 -25.56 -14.39
C THR A 735 6.95 -24.32 -13.82
N GLY A 736 5.62 -24.23 -13.94
CA GLY A 736 4.83 -23.13 -13.42
C GLY A 736 4.85 -21.86 -14.28
N LYS A 737 4.26 -20.78 -13.77
CA LYS A 737 4.09 -19.52 -14.51
C LYS A 737 5.26 -18.57 -14.26
N PHE A 738 5.68 -17.81 -15.28
CA PHE A 738 6.65 -16.71 -15.10
C PHE A 738 6.18 -15.72 -14.02
N GLY A 739 7.10 -15.17 -13.23
CA GLY A 739 6.78 -14.26 -12.12
C GLY A 739 5.96 -14.91 -11.00
N GLN A 740 5.96 -16.24 -10.86
CA GLN A 740 5.37 -16.89 -9.69
C GLN A 740 6.05 -16.37 -8.42
N GLY A 741 5.23 -16.01 -7.42
CA GLY A 741 5.67 -15.36 -6.18
C GLY A 741 5.55 -13.84 -6.20
N ILE A 742 5.40 -13.21 -7.38
CA ILE A 742 5.02 -11.79 -7.47
C ILE A 742 3.53 -11.65 -7.13
N GLY A 743 3.20 -10.57 -6.42
CA GLY A 743 1.85 -10.23 -5.98
C GLY A 743 0.80 -10.20 -7.10
N LEU A 744 -0.46 -10.43 -6.73
CA LEU A 744 -1.57 -10.54 -7.69
C LEU A 744 -1.73 -9.25 -8.52
N THR A 745 -1.61 -8.10 -7.85
CA THR A 745 -1.82 -6.78 -8.47
C THR A 745 -0.59 -6.22 -9.18
N SER A 746 0.56 -6.89 -9.10
CA SER A 746 1.85 -6.42 -9.64
C SER A 746 2.49 -7.36 -10.67
N ARG A 747 2.16 -8.67 -10.63
CA ARG A 747 2.77 -9.68 -11.54
C ARG A 747 2.54 -9.37 -13.01
N TRP A 748 1.33 -8.95 -13.37
CA TRP A 748 0.99 -8.66 -14.76
C TRP A 748 1.76 -7.44 -15.28
N VAL A 749 2.02 -6.45 -14.41
CA VAL A 749 2.81 -5.25 -14.70
C VAL A 749 4.25 -5.64 -14.98
N ALA A 750 4.88 -6.38 -14.06
CA ALA A 750 6.28 -6.78 -14.19
C ALA A 750 6.53 -7.58 -15.49
N LEU A 751 5.69 -8.58 -15.79
CA LEU A 751 5.80 -9.36 -17.02
C LEU A 751 5.48 -8.54 -18.26
N GLY A 752 4.53 -7.61 -18.15
CA GLY A 752 4.17 -6.67 -19.20
C GLY A 752 5.11 -5.47 -19.32
N ARG A 753 6.29 -5.47 -18.69
CA ARG A 753 7.41 -4.58 -19.07
C ARG A 753 8.46 -5.36 -19.84
N LEU A 754 8.78 -6.56 -19.35
CA LEU A 754 9.71 -7.46 -20.02
C LEU A 754 9.30 -7.81 -21.46
N ARG A 755 7.99 -8.01 -21.70
CA ARG A 755 7.49 -8.26 -23.06
C ARG A 755 7.76 -7.10 -24.01
N ASP A 756 7.61 -5.87 -23.54
CA ASP A 756 7.76 -4.68 -24.38
C ASP A 756 9.21 -4.32 -24.62
N ALA A 757 10.08 -4.62 -23.64
CA ALA A 757 11.53 -4.63 -23.86
C ALA A 757 11.97 -5.70 -24.88
N GLY A 758 11.11 -6.67 -25.22
CA GLY A 758 11.42 -7.75 -26.16
C GLY A 758 12.13 -8.95 -25.52
N VAL A 759 12.05 -9.11 -24.19
CA VAL A 759 12.66 -10.23 -23.46
C VAL A 759 12.05 -11.56 -23.90
N ARG A 760 12.92 -12.50 -24.29
CA ARG A 760 12.50 -13.85 -24.67
C ARG A 760 12.18 -14.67 -23.41
N MET A 761 10.96 -15.15 -23.28
CA MET A 761 10.56 -16.03 -22.17
C MET A 761 10.37 -17.46 -22.67
N VAL A 762 11.21 -18.39 -22.20
CA VAL A 762 11.18 -19.82 -22.59
C VAL A 762 10.66 -20.65 -21.42
N GLY A 763 9.40 -21.05 -21.49
CA GLY A 763 8.77 -21.95 -20.51
C GLY A 763 8.94 -23.41 -20.92
N GLY A 764 8.52 -24.33 -20.04
CA GLY A 764 8.46 -25.76 -20.36
C GLY A 764 9.83 -26.43 -20.53
N VAL A 765 10.91 -25.80 -20.07
CA VAL A 765 12.26 -26.38 -20.14
C VAL A 765 12.28 -27.69 -19.37
N GLN A 766 12.45 -28.81 -20.07
CA GLN A 766 12.46 -30.13 -19.44
C GLN A 766 13.71 -30.29 -18.57
N GLU A 767 14.87 -29.86 -19.10
CA GLU A 767 16.18 -30.04 -18.48
C GLU A 767 17.15 -28.91 -18.90
N TYR A 768 18.02 -28.46 -17.98
CA TYR A 768 19.19 -27.66 -18.32
C TYR A 768 20.36 -28.63 -18.48
N LEU A 769 20.97 -28.70 -19.67
CA LEU A 769 21.90 -29.78 -20.02
C LEU A 769 23.35 -29.43 -19.64
N ARG A 770 23.83 -28.27 -20.09
CA ARG A 770 25.19 -27.76 -19.80
C ARG A 770 25.35 -26.29 -20.22
N ILE A 771 26.36 -25.63 -19.67
CA ILE A 771 26.80 -24.29 -20.04
C ILE A 771 28.15 -24.39 -20.77
N GLU A 772 28.28 -23.68 -21.89
CA GLU A 772 29.51 -23.52 -22.67
C GLU A 772 29.74 -22.03 -22.95
N PRO A 773 30.94 -21.61 -23.40
CA PRO A 773 31.15 -20.23 -23.86
C PRO A 773 30.12 -19.82 -24.92
N GLY A 774 29.39 -18.72 -24.67
CA GLY A 774 28.41 -18.12 -25.58
C GLY A 774 27.05 -18.83 -25.66
N ARG A 775 26.79 -19.91 -24.90
CA ARG A 775 25.51 -20.65 -24.96
C ARG A 775 25.16 -21.47 -23.72
N LEU A 776 23.86 -21.52 -23.44
CA LEU A 776 23.22 -22.45 -22.51
C LEU A 776 22.48 -23.54 -23.31
N TRP A 777 22.80 -24.81 -23.09
CA TRP A 777 22.08 -25.92 -23.70
C TRP A 777 20.91 -26.35 -22.82
N ILE A 778 19.72 -26.47 -23.41
CA ILE A 778 18.50 -26.93 -22.75
C ILE A 778 17.86 -28.07 -23.52
N ARG A 779 17.04 -28.87 -22.82
CA ARG A 779 16.00 -29.66 -23.45
C ARG A 779 14.69 -28.89 -23.43
N ASP A 780 14.19 -28.55 -24.61
CA ASP A 780 12.95 -27.79 -24.75
C ASP A 780 11.70 -28.61 -24.40
N GLU A 781 10.52 -27.99 -24.47
CA GLU A 781 9.25 -28.65 -24.16
C GLU A 781 8.93 -29.81 -25.11
N CYS A 782 9.51 -29.84 -26.31
CA CYS A 782 9.36 -30.89 -27.31
C CYS A 782 10.38 -32.03 -27.17
N GLY A 783 11.31 -31.93 -26.21
CA GLY A 783 12.37 -32.92 -26.00
C GLY A 783 13.60 -32.73 -26.90
N ASN A 784 13.70 -31.61 -27.62
CA ASN A 784 14.87 -31.32 -28.45
C ASN A 784 15.96 -30.62 -27.62
N ASP A 785 17.22 -30.98 -27.88
CA ASP A 785 18.35 -30.27 -27.32
C ASP A 785 18.60 -28.98 -28.14
N VAL A 786 18.43 -27.82 -27.51
CA VAL A 786 18.49 -26.50 -28.13
C VAL A 786 19.55 -25.64 -27.44
N ALA A 787 20.36 -24.93 -28.23
CA ALA A 787 21.28 -23.92 -27.73
C ALA A 787 20.59 -22.56 -27.61
N VAL A 788 20.64 -21.97 -26.41
CA VAL A 788 20.20 -20.61 -26.12
C VAL A 788 21.43 -19.70 -26.08
N PRO A 789 21.52 -18.66 -26.92
CA PRO A 789 22.63 -17.70 -26.88
C PRO A 789 22.78 -17.08 -25.47
N ALA A 790 23.99 -17.15 -24.93
CA ALA A 790 24.29 -16.68 -23.58
C ALA A 790 25.79 -16.42 -23.42
N ASP A 791 26.22 -15.19 -23.65
CA ASP A 791 27.56 -14.72 -23.28
C ASP A 791 27.71 -14.69 -21.75
N VAL A 792 26.61 -14.46 -21.03
CA VAL A 792 26.51 -14.55 -19.57
C VAL A 792 25.31 -15.40 -19.17
N VAL A 793 25.45 -16.24 -18.14
CA VAL A 793 24.34 -16.99 -17.54
C VAL A 793 24.11 -16.50 -16.11
N VAL A 794 22.89 -16.05 -15.79
CA VAL A 794 22.51 -15.64 -14.44
C VAL A 794 21.58 -16.66 -13.80
N VAL A 795 22.00 -17.24 -12.67
CA VAL A 795 21.26 -18.29 -11.95
C VAL A 795 20.32 -17.67 -10.92
N CYS A 796 19.02 -17.81 -11.17
CA CYS A 796 17.90 -17.40 -10.32
C CYS A 796 17.04 -18.62 -9.91
N ALA A 797 17.69 -19.74 -9.61
CA ALA A 797 17.06 -21.06 -9.45
C ALA A 797 16.43 -21.34 -8.06
N GLY A 798 16.25 -20.29 -7.26
CA GLY A 798 15.74 -20.37 -5.89
C GLY A 798 16.82 -20.07 -4.86
N GLN A 799 16.46 -20.31 -3.60
CA GLN A 799 17.20 -19.89 -2.42
C GLN A 799 17.28 -21.04 -1.40
N GLU A 800 18.29 -20.98 -0.54
CA GLU A 800 18.52 -21.90 0.58
C GLU A 800 18.59 -21.12 1.90
N ALA A 801 18.04 -21.71 2.96
CA ALA A 801 17.99 -21.08 4.26
C ALA A 801 19.37 -21.10 4.94
N ARG A 802 19.67 -20.05 5.70
CA ARG A 802 20.90 -19.94 6.50
C ARG A 802 20.59 -20.03 7.98
N ASP A 803 20.71 -21.21 8.58
CA ASP A 803 20.39 -21.46 9.98
C ASP A 803 21.57 -22.08 10.77
N GLU A 804 22.80 -21.85 10.31
CA GLU A 804 24.00 -22.56 10.77
C GLU A 804 24.30 -22.35 12.27
N LEU A 805 23.86 -21.21 12.84
CA LEU A 805 24.06 -20.88 14.26
C LEU A 805 23.10 -21.61 15.20
N THR A 806 22.02 -22.23 14.70
CA THR A 806 20.96 -22.83 15.54
C THR A 806 21.48 -23.92 16.48
N SER A 807 22.27 -24.85 15.94
CA SER A 807 22.84 -25.97 16.70
C SER A 807 23.76 -25.51 17.84
N GLY A 808 24.56 -24.48 17.57
CA GLY A 808 25.47 -23.87 18.53
C GLY A 808 24.74 -23.10 19.63
N LEU A 809 23.74 -22.31 19.27
CA LEU A 809 22.89 -21.58 20.22
C LEU A 809 22.11 -22.54 21.14
N ALA A 810 21.57 -23.63 20.59
CA ALA A 810 20.89 -24.66 21.37
C ALA A 810 21.85 -25.36 22.34
N THR A 811 23.08 -25.63 21.93
CA THR A 811 24.11 -26.24 22.80
C THR A 811 24.54 -25.29 23.93
N ALA A 812 24.56 -23.99 23.66
CA ALA A 812 24.90 -22.95 24.62
C ALA A 812 23.74 -22.51 25.52
N ASP A 813 22.54 -23.09 25.36
CA ASP A 813 21.30 -22.75 26.08
C ASP A 813 20.91 -21.25 25.98
N VAL A 814 21.21 -20.63 24.84
CA VAL A 814 20.85 -19.23 24.56
C VAL A 814 19.44 -19.19 23.97
N PRO A 815 18.47 -18.45 24.53
CA PRO A 815 17.12 -18.35 23.96
C PRO A 815 17.13 -17.73 22.56
N TYR A 816 16.57 -18.40 21.55
CA TYR A 816 16.55 -17.88 20.18
C TYR A 816 15.26 -18.16 19.42
N ALA A 817 15.05 -17.41 18.33
CA ALA A 817 14.06 -17.69 17.30
C ALA A 817 14.66 -17.47 15.91
N VAL A 818 14.36 -18.38 14.98
CA VAL A 818 14.73 -18.25 13.56
C VAL A 818 13.56 -17.66 12.80
N VAL A 819 13.81 -16.63 11.97
CA VAL A 819 12.76 -15.88 11.28
C VAL A 819 13.10 -15.64 9.81
N GLY A 820 12.07 -15.41 8.99
CA GLY A 820 12.21 -15.04 7.59
C GLY A 820 12.90 -16.13 6.76
N GLY A 821 13.80 -15.70 5.89
CA GLY A 821 14.49 -16.59 4.96
C GLY A 821 15.34 -17.66 5.65
N ALA A 822 15.87 -17.35 6.85
CA ALA A 822 16.64 -18.30 7.65
C ALA A 822 15.78 -19.44 8.19
N ARG A 823 14.47 -19.20 8.39
CA ARG A 823 13.53 -20.20 8.89
C ARG A 823 13.02 -21.11 7.79
N ASP A 824 12.61 -20.52 6.67
CA ASP A 824 12.17 -21.27 5.49
C ASP A 824 12.41 -20.39 4.26
N ALA A 825 13.28 -20.84 3.36
CA ALA A 825 13.54 -20.16 2.09
C ALA A 825 12.46 -20.42 1.02
N ARG A 826 11.57 -21.40 1.24
CA ARG A 826 10.51 -21.73 0.28
C ARG A 826 9.42 -20.67 0.34
N SER A 827 9.19 -20.04 -0.80
CA SER A 827 8.16 -19.01 -0.97
C SER A 827 8.22 -17.92 0.11
N VAL A 828 9.44 -17.60 0.59
CA VAL A 828 9.61 -16.51 1.53
C VAL A 828 9.38 -15.20 0.82
N ASP A 829 8.42 -14.44 1.31
CA ASP A 829 8.28 -13.03 0.97
C ASP A 829 8.63 -12.18 2.19
N ALA A 830 8.89 -10.90 1.93
CA ALA A 830 9.27 -9.99 3.00
C ALA A 830 8.10 -9.69 3.96
N VAL A 831 6.84 -9.91 3.57
CA VAL A 831 5.68 -9.75 4.46
C VAL A 831 5.71 -10.78 5.59
N ARG A 832 5.95 -12.06 5.24
CA ARG A 832 6.16 -13.13 6.23
C ARG A 832 7.38 -12.82 7.08
N ALA A 833 8.49 -12.46 6.44
CA ALA A 833 9.77 -12.27 7.12
C ALA A 833 9.71 -11.16 8.20
N THR A 834 9.10 -10.01 7.89
CA THR A 834 8.96 -8.91 8.87
C THR A 834 7.91 -9.22 9.95
N SER A 835 6.84 -9.94 9.62
CA SER A 835 5.83 -10.35 10.60
C SER A 835 6.37 -11.38 11.60
N GLU A 836 7.08 -12.41 11.13
CA GLU A 836 7.72 -13.40 12.00
C GLU A 836 8.75 -12.76 12.93
N ALA A 837 9.51 -11.77 12.42
CA ALA A 837 10.47 -11.01 13.20
C ALA A 837 9.81 -10.23 14.34
N LEU A 838 8.74 -9.47 14.04
CA LEU A 838 7.96 -8.76 15.05
C LEU A 838 7.44 -9.72 16.13
N GLU A 839 6.80 -10.82 15.72
CA GLU A 839 6.25 -11.82 16.63
C GLU A 839 7.33 -12.52 17.47
N ALA A 840 8.52 -12.76 16.91
CA ALA A 840 9.64 -13.36 17.61
C ALA A 840 10.18 -12.46 18.72
N VAL A 841 10.39 -11.17 18.44
CA VAL A 841 10.82 -10.19 19.46
C VAL A 841 9.82 -10.13 20.60
N ARG A 842 8.53 -10.02 20.27
CA ARG A 842 7.45 -9.91 21.26
C ARG A 842 7.30 -11.15 22.13
N ARG A 843 7.71 -12.33 21.65
CA ARG A 843 7.73 -13.58 22.42
C ARG A 843 8.98 -13.73 23.29
N LEU A 844 10.17 -13.43 22.74
CA LEU A 844 11.45 -13.62 23.45
C LEU A 844 11.74 -12.51 24.47
N ALA A 845 11.34 -11.28 24.13
CA ALA A 845 11.55 -10.07 24.90
C ALA A 845 10.21 -9.30 25.05
N PRO A 846 9.28 -9.80 25.86
CA PRO A 846 7.90 -9.30 25.99
C PRO A 846 7.78 -7.99 26.74
#